data_AF-A0A518BR12-F1
#
_entry.id   AF-A0A518BR12-F1
#
_cell.length_a   1.000
_cell.length_b   1.000
_cell.length_c   1.000
_cell.angle_alpha   90.00
_cell.angle_beta   90.00
_cell.angle_gamma   90.00
#
_symmetry.space_group_name_H-M   'P 1'
#
loop_
_entity.id
_entity.type
_entity.pdbx_description
1 polymer ?
#
loop_
_entity_poly.entity_id
_entity_poly.type
_entity_poly.pdbx_seq_one_letter_code
_entity_poly.pdbx_strand_id
1 'polypeptide(L)'
;MPAQPIPVPTSRLVALFLVSCGLLLVQVALTKIFSIVLWYHFGFLVISLAMLGFATSGVWLSRRPELLEQGSSLLARLSSSAALVMCLSLWLVTHTQVNVSSLIQDHNEGALLAVIAAVGLPFFFLGGAVSATLTVHRASAGKVYSANLLGSGLGCALAVVLFDGLHLSATDVVLSSALLVAIGAVGFSLTAPMRARIVPVLVTVGLVALFAVQGRHDWLRLVAPDDKPLARVEQWEEDHNLRKATLLSGEEVFFSEYTLDPVAMAFDVVTPYGEKRRVTAAEVGWNPGEEIPLENASLVEFTKWTSLSRVDAFTWPFRRDPWGLWGLSSQYKGDYPRQKGITIDSWAMTNVMEWDRAAGDGRPPEILEYLPAGLVHRIKPAAEILCIGAGGGMDLLTALRFGASKVVGVEINPSVVESVRTCFLEFQGGMYDPENPTAGVEINIAEGRHYLERDERLYDVVQLSGVDTASTTQAGAFSLSENFLYTAEAFATYLERTRDDGFVTLTRWVLPDEDGFPRNTLRLFTMAWGALADAGIADPGQHIYLVQSQGFSVIIFGKTPFTDAQLATLDAESERLDFGALYHPRHPSEYVNPYTKGVVTNWYDEFAAAPDKQAFFDDYRYDVVPPTDDRPFFFETSRFEQLLEKSSFFNPLGGVTAHGILVVLFGLVLLAGWFFVLMPLRRLGGISEEAVAGVRRLPLMLYFASLGLGFILVEVVLSQEFILFLGNPLYSLAVVLFSVLVFSGIGAALSSRVKHPELALIAVIALAAVYPLILDDVFDRALMLPTPGRIAVSVALLAPLSVAMGMPFPLGLGRIARGDARLTAWAWGINGYMSVVGSVLTIGLGIAFGFQMVVWIGAGVYGVALLSAPLLAARHGGGDGEVEPEPEAVVDRSLLAESAEPSAS
;
A
#
# COMPACT_ATOMS: atom_id res chain seq x y z
N MET A 1 43.06 32.41 2.28
CA MET A 1 42.73 31.43 1.23
C MET A 1 41.46 30.70 1.64
N PRO A 2 40.47 30.48 0.77
CA PRO A 2 39.30 29.67 1.13
C PRO A 2 39.76 28.25 1.46
N ALA A 3 39.35 27.71 2.61
CA ALA A 3 39.61 26.32 2.99
C ALA A 3 39.14 25.40 1.86
N GLN A 4 40.05 24.58 1.33
CA GLN A 4 39.72 23.65 0.26
C GLN A 4 38.67 22.64 0.76
N PRO A 5 37.68 22.28 -0.07
CA PRO A 5 36.67 21.30 0.32
C PRO A 5 37.35 19.97 0.62
N ILE A 6 37.08 19.41 1.81
CA ILE A 6 37.59 18.09 2.20
C ILE A 6 37.09 17.07 1.16
N PRO A 7 37.98 16.36 0.45
CA PRO A 7 37.57 15.35 -0.51
C PRO A 7 36.86 14.20 0.23
N VAL A 8 35.71 13.77 -0.31
CA VAL A 8 34.96 12.65 0.27
C VAL A 8 35.61 11.33 -0.16
N PRO A 9 36.07 10.47 0.77
CA PRO A 9 36.64 9.17 0.40
C PRO A 9 35.62 8.30 -0.33
N THR A 10 36.05 7.57 -1.36
CA THR A 10 35.18 6.66 -2.13
C THR A 10 34.54 5.60 -1.25
N SER A 11 35.30 5.04 -0.28
CA SER A 11 34.79 4.09 0.71
C SER A 11 33.60 4.65 1.51
N ARG A 12 33.62 5.94 1.82
CA ARG A 12 32.55 6.64 2.56
C ARG A 12 31.30 6.83 1.70
N LEU A 13 31.45 7.09 0.40
CA LEU A 13 30.33 7.16 -0.54
C LEU A 13 29.68 5.79 -0.75
N VAL A 14 30.50 4.74 -0.94
CA VAL A 14 30.00 3.35 -1.08
C VAL A 14 29.33 2.89 0.21
N ALA A 15 29.91 3.20 1.38
CA ALA A 15 29.30 2.90 2.67
C ALA A 15 27.93 3.57 2.83
N LEU A 16 27.83 4.87 2.52
CA LEU A 16 26.57 5.59 2.56
C LEU A 16 25.54 4.99 1.59
N PHE A 17 25.95 4.67 0.36
CA PHE A 17 25.09 4.01 -0.62
C PHE A 17 24.49 2.71 -0.09
N LEU A 18 25.30 1.85 0.53
CA LEU A 18 24.83 0.58 1.12
C LEU A 18 23.90 0.80 2.32
N VAL A 19 24.22 1.76 3.19
CA VAL A 19 23.37 2.11 4.33
C VAL A 19 22.03 2.65 3.84
N SER A 20 22.01 3.52 2.83
CA SER A 20 20.79 4.09 2.25
C SER A 20 19.96 3.06 1.47
N CYS A 21 20.60 2.05 0.88
CA CYS A 21 19.93 0.90 0.29
C CYS A 21 19.23 0.05 1.36
N GLY A 22 19.95 -0.33 2.42
CA GLY A 22 19.35 -1.05 3.55
C GLY A 22 18.23 -0.27 4.22
N LEU A 23 18.39 1.04 4.38
CA LEU A 23 17.38 1.95 4.93
C LEU A 23 16.04 1.85 4.22
N LEU A 24 16.05 1.85 2.89
CA LEU A 24 14.80 1.74 2.14
C LEU A 24 14.26 0.31 2.12
N LEU A 25 15.13 -0.71 2.08
CA LEU A 25 14.70 -2.11 2.22
C LEU A 25 13.94 -2.34 3.52
N VAL A 26 14.46 -1.87 4.66
CA VAL A 26 13.79 -2.07 5.95
C VAL A 26 12.47 -1.32 5.98
N GLN A 27 12.40 -0.13 5.37
CA GLN A 27 11.17 0.63 5.28
C GLN A 27 10.10 -0.16 4.50
N VAL A 28 10.44 -0.72 3.34
CA VAL A 28 9.52 -1.54 2.53
C VAL A 28 9.14 -2.84 3.24
N ALA A 29 10.08 -3.53 3.89
CA ALA A 29 9.78 -4.77 4.60
C ALA A 29 8.88 -4.53 5.83
N LEU A 30 9.09 -3.44 6.56
CA LEU A 30 8.27 -3.09 7.72
C LEU A 30 6.82 -2.77 7.36
N THR A 31 6.54 -2.20 6.18
CA THR A 31 5.14 -1.99 5.77
C THR A 31 4.39 -3.32 5.63
N LYS A 32 5.06 -4.37 5.15
CA LYS A 32 4.51 -5.73 5.06
C LYS A 32 4.35 -6.40 6.41
N ILE A 33 5.35 -6.27 7.28
CA ILE A 33 5.28 -6.79 8.65
C ILE A 33 4.09 -6.16 9.40
N PHE A 34 3.91 -4.84 9.28
CA PHE A 34 2.80 -4.14 9.94
C PHE A 34 1.44 -4.52 9.36
N SER A 35 1.36 -4.77 8.05
CA SER A 35 0.13 -5.29 7.42
C SER A 35 -0.33 -6.60 8.06
N ILE A 36 0.62 -7.48 8.43
CA ILE A 36 0.35 -8.80 9.01
C ILE A 36 0.18 -8.78 10.53
N VAL A 37 1.07 -8.12 11.27
CA VAL A 37 1.07 -8.13 12.75
C VAL A 37 0.09 -7.12 13.34
N LEU A 38 -0.14 -6.01 12.65
CA LEU A 38 -1.13 -5.01 13.04
C LEU A 38 -2.22 -5.02 11.98
N TRP A 39 -2.46 -3.88 11.36
CA TRP A 39 -3.40 -3.71 10.26
C TRP A 39 -2.69 -2.94 9.16
N TYR A 40 -3.08 -3.16 7.90
CA TYR A 40 -2.44 -2.55 6.73
C TYR A 40 -2.33 -1.02 6.82
N HIS A 41 -3.26 -0.34 7.53
CA HIS A 41 -3.21 1.10 7.77
C HIS A 41 -1.93 1.56 8.48
N PHE A 42 -1.33 0.71 9.30
CA PHE A 42 -0.07 1.00 9.99
C PHE A 42 1.12 0.97 9.02
N GLY A 43 0.99 0.41 7.81
CA GLY A 43 2.03 0.50 6.79
C GLY A 43 2.45 1.94 6.49
N PHE A 44 1.49 2.88 6.42
CA PHE A 44 1.77 4.31 6.23
C PHE A 44 2.51 4.96 7.42
N LEU A 45 2.33 4.41 8.63
CA LEU A 45 3.03 4.88 9.82
C LEU A 45 4.55 4.66 9.70
N VAL A 46 5.00 3.61 9.02
CA VAL A 46 6.43 3.31 8.85
C VAL A 46 7.16 4.47 8.16
N ILE A 47 6.56 5.07 7.12
CA ILE A 47 7.12 6.23 6.42
C ILE A 47 7.26 7.41 7.39
N SER A 48 6.21 7.68 8.18
CA SER A 48 6.21 8.76 9.17
C SER A 48 7.26 8.54 10.27
N LEU A 49 7.42 7.30 10.75
CA LEU A 49 8.44 6.93 11.73
C LEU A 49 9.86 7.07 11.17
N ALA A 50 10.06 6.69 9.91
CA ALA A 50 11.35 6.86 9.23
C ALA A 50 11.76 8.33 9.21
N MET A 51 10.86 9.20 8.76
CA MET A 51 11.10 10.63 8.68
C MET A 51 11.24 11.29 10.05
N LEU A 52 10.46 10.86 11.05
CA LEU A 52 10.63 11.32 12.43
C LEU A 52 12.00 10.91 13.00
N GLY A 53 12.45 9.68 12.75
CA GLY A 53 13.79 9.21 13.12
C GLY A 53 14.91 10.05 12.49
N PHE A 54 14.76 10.43 11.22
CA PHE A 54 15.69 11.33 10.54
C PHE A 54 15.69 12.73 11.13
N ALA A 55 14.51 13.30 11.38
CA ALA A 55 14.41 14.64 11.94
C ALA A 55 15.00 14.69 13.37
N THR A 56 14.63 13.72 14.22
CA THR A 56 15.13 13.62 15.61
C THR A 56 16.65 13.41 15.67
N SER A 57 17.23 12.60 14.79
CA SER A 57 18.68 12.39 14.72
C SER A 57 19.44 13.63 14.25
N GLY A 58 18.89 14.38 13.28
CA GLY A 58 19.42 15.69 12.88
C GLY A 58 19.43 16.70 14.02
N VAL A 59 18.33 16.78 14.77
CA VAL A 59 18.24 17.61 15.98
C VAL A 59 19.25 17.17 17.04
N TRP A 60 19.37 15.87 17.30
CA TRP A 60 20.33 15.34 18.27
C TRP A 60 21.78 15.70 17.91
N LEU A 61 22.18 15.52 16.65
CA LEU A 61 23.51 15.92 16.16
C LEU A 61 23.74 17.44 16.27
N SER A 62 22.71 18.25 16.02
CA SER A 62 22.83 19.71 16.15
C SER A 62 23.07 20.18 17.60
N ARG A 63 22.60 19.40 18.59
CA ARG A 63 22.83 19.65 20.01
C ARG A 63 24.17 19.13 20.51
N ARG A 64 24.80 18.22 19.77
CA ARG A 64 26.08 17.59 20.13
C ARG A 64 27.07 17.64 18.96
N PRO A 65 27.45 18.84 18.49
CA PRO A 65 28.38 18.99 17.37
C PRO A 65 29.73 18.32 17.62
N GLU A 66 30.16 18.19 18.89
CA GLU A 66 31.38 17.48 19.31
C GLU A 66 31.41 16.00 18.86
N LEU A 67 30.26 15.38 18.60
CA LEU A 67 30.21 14.02 18.07
C LEU A 67 30.70 13.96 16.62
N LEU A 68 30.52 15.03 15.84
CA LEU A 68 30.94 15.08 14.44
C LEU A 68 32.47 15.04 14.29
N GLU A 69 33.21 15.47 15.31
CA GLU A 69 34.68 15.37 15.38
C GLU A 69 35.16 13.92 15.34
N GLN A 70 34.32 12.96 15.73
CA GLN A 70 34.65 11.53 15.72
C GLN A 70 34.61 10.92 14.30
N GLY A 71 34.16 11.68 13.30
CA GLY A 71 34.26 11.35 11.88
C GLY A 71 33.80 9.93 11.52
N SER A 72 34.67 9.19 10.83
CA SER A 72 34.46 7.79 10.42
C SER A 72 34.00 6.87 11.56
N SER A 73 34.48 7.10 12.78
CA SER A 73 34.15 6.27 13.95
C SER A 73 32.72 6.48 14.44
N LEU A 74 32.16 7.68 14.26
CA LEU A 74 30.74 7.94 14.54
C LEU A 74 29.87 7.23 13.50
N LEU A 75 30.17 7.39 12.21
CA LEU A 75 29.40 6.81 11.11
C LEU A 75 29.33 5.28 11.21
N ALA A 76 30.46 4.64 11.51
CA ALA A 76 30.53 3.19 11.73
C ALA A 76 29.67 2.76 12.93
N ARG A 77 29.74 3.47 14.07
CA ARG A 77 28.91 3.14 15.25
C ARG A 77 27.43 3.34 15.01
N LEU A 78 27.02 4.46 14.40
CA LEU A 78 25.61 4.70 14.08
C LEU A 78 25.06 3.59 13.17
N SER A 79 25.82 3.20 12.15
CA SER A 79 25.41 2.14 11.22
C SER A 79 25.40 0.75 11.88
N SER A 80 26.40 0.40 12.70
CA SER A 80 26.38 -0.83 13.50
C SER A 80 25.20 -0.88 14.47
N SER A 81 24.90 0.24 15.14
CA SER A 81 23.76 0.36 16.04
C SER A 81 22.44 0.21 15.29
N ALA A 82 22.30 0.81 14.11
CA ALA A 82 21.12 0.63 13.27
C ALA A 82 20.89 -0.85 12.94
N ALA A 83 21.91 -1.56 12.46
CA ALA A 83 21.79 -2.98 12.08
C ALA A 83 21.39 -3.89 13.27
N LEU A 84 21.98 -3.64 14.45
CA LEU A 84 21.62 -4.38 15.68
C LEU A 84 20.20 -4.07 16.14
N VAL A 85 19.83 -2.79 16.13
CA VAL A 85 18.49 -2.37 16.55
C VAL A 85 17.44 -2.88 15.58
N MET A 86 17.69 -2.95 14.27
CA MET A 86 16.78 -3.59 13.31
C MET A 86 16.44 -5.02 13.71
N CYS A 87 17.45 -5.82 14.10
CA CYS A 87 17.24 -7.20 14.52
C CYS A 87 16.50 -7.29 15.85
N LEU A 88 16.82 -6.41 16.80
CA LEU A 88 16.12 -6.32 18.08
C LEU A 88 14.65 -5.92 17.89
N SER A 89 14.39 -4.93 17.04
CA SER A 89 13.03 -4.48 16.71
C SER A 89 12.25 -5.57 16.00
N LEU A 90 12.88 -6.30 15.08
CA LEU A 90 12.27 -7.45 14.41
C LEU A 90 11.88 -8.53 15.43
N TRP A 91 12.81 -8.91 16.32
CA TRP A 91 12.54 -9.88 17.38
C TRP A 91 11.40 -9.42 18.29
N LEU A 92 11.39 -8.15 18.70
CA LEU A 92 10.31 -7.60 19.52
C LEU A 92 8.97 -7.68 18.80
N VAL A 93 8.91 -7.29 17.52
CA VAL A 93 7.68 -7.31 16.72
C VAL A 93 7.15 -8.73 16.56
N THR A 94 8.01 -9.72 16.32
CA THR A 94 7.56 -11.11 16.13
C THR A 94 7.15 -11.79 17.43
N HIS A 95 7.67 -11.34 18.59
CA HIS A 95 7.38 -11.94 19.90
C HIS A 95 6.39 -11.14 20.75
N THR A 96 5.93 -9.98 20.28
CA THR A 96 4.94 -9.14 20.98
C THR A 96 3.63 -9.17 20.20
N GLN A 97 2.61 -9.82 20.76
CA GLN A 97 1.28 -9.82 20.16
C GLN A 97 0.51 -8.55 20.53
N VAL A 98 0.05 -7.83 19.51
CA VAL A 98 -0.74 -6.61 19.67
C VAL A 98 -2.08 -6.82 18.99
N ASN A 99 -3.13 -6.96 19.80
CA ASN A 99 -4.50 -6.98 19.30
C ASN A 99 -5.03 -5.54 19.26
N VAL A 100 -5.23 -5.01 18.04
CA VAL A 100 -5.67 -3.62 17.87
C VAL A 100 -7.18 -3.50 18.08
N SER A 101 -7.95 -4.53 17.75
CA SER A 101 -9.41 -4.52 17.87
C SER A 101 -9.88 -4.42 19.33
N SER A 102 -9.13 -5.00 20.26
CA SER A 102 -9.39 -5.01 21.71
C SER A 102 -8.37 -4.18 22.50
N LEU A 103 -7.59 -3.31 21.84
CA LEU A 103 -6.43 -2.63 22.44
C LEU A 103 -6.71 -1.98 23.81
N ILE A 104 -7.85 -1.29 23.93
CA ILE A 104 -8.29 -0.60 25.15
C ILE A 104 -8.85 -1.58 26.18
N GLN A 105 -9.55 -2.63 25.73
CA GLN A 105 -10.17 -3.62 26.62
C GLN A 105 -9.11 -4.52 27.26
N ASP A 106 -8.07 -4.86 26.51
CA ASP A 106 -6.98 -5.75 26.94
C ASP A 106 -5.83 -5.00 27.61
N HIS A 107 -5.93 -3.66 27.75
CA HIS A 107 -4.87 -2.80 28.27
C HIS A 107 -3.51 -3.00 27.56
N ASN A 108 -3.55 -3.23 26.24
CA ASN A 108 -2.40 -3.58 25.41
C ASN A 108 -1.78 -2.36 24.70
N GLU A 109 -2.20 -1.13 25.07
CA GLU A 109 -1.70 0.11 24.46
C GLU A 109 -0.19 0.27 24.67
N GLY A 110 0.32 -0.19 25.82
CA GLY A 110 1.74 -0.16 26.15
C GLY A 110 2.59 -0.99 25.19
N ALA A 111 2.11 -2.16 24.76
CA ALA A 111 2.83 -3.01 23.81
C ALA A 111 2.85 -2.41 22.41
N LEU A 112 1.72 -1.83 21.96
CA LEU A 112 1.67 -1.09 20.70
C LEU A 112 2.68 0.06 20.69
N LEU A 113 2.72 0.85 21.77
CA LEU A 113 3.69 1.94 21.92
C LEU A 113 5.14 1.43 21.92
N ALA A 114 5.41 0.29 22.58
CA ALA A 114 6.73 -0.32 22.60
C ALA A 114 7.15 -0.80 21.20
N VAL A 115 6.26 -1.44 20.45
CA VAL A 115 6.48 -1.88 19.06
C VAL A 115 6.76 -0.68 18.16
N ILE A 116 5.92 0.36 18.20
CA ILE A 116 6.10 1.59 17.41
C ILE A 116 7.44 2.27 17.74
N ALA A 117 7.78 2.38 19.02
CA ALA A 117 9.03 2.99 19.46
C ALA A 117 10.25 2.17 19.02
N ALA A 118 10.20 0.84 19.16
CA ALA A 118 11.27 -0.04 18.72
C ALA A 118 11.48 0.03 17.21
N VAL A 119 10.41 0.06 16.42
CA VAL A 119 10.51 0.14 14.95
C VAL A 119 10.94 1.52 14.46
N GLY A 120 10.63 2.59 15.20
CA GLY A 120 11.15 3.93 14.91
C GLY A 120 12.65 4.09 15.17
N LEU A 121 13.21 3.33 16.12
CA LEU A 121 14.58 3.51 16.60
C LEU A 121 15.69 3.23 15.55
N PRO A 122 15.62 2.21 14.67
CA PRO A 122 16.55 2.04 13.56
C PRO A 122 16.69 3.30 12.70
N PHE A 123 15.58 3.97 12.40
CA PHE A 123 15.57 5.16 11.56
C PHE A 123 16.25 6.37 12.21
N PHE A 124 16.28 6.45 13.54
CA PHE A 124 17.10 7.42 14.25
C PHE A 124 18.60 7.21 13.96
N PHE A 125 19.08 5.98 14.06
CA PHE A 125 20.50 5.68 13.82
C PHE A 125 20.89 5.83 12.34
N LEU A 126 20.04 5.34 11.44
CA LEU A 126 20.20 5.48 9.99
C LEU A 126 20.19 6.96 9.57
N GLY A 127 19.18 7.72 10.01
CA GLY A 127 19.09 9.16 9.77
C GLY A 127 20.29 9.91 10.35
N GLY A 128 20.79 9.48 11.51
CA GLY A 128 22.01 10.00 12.11
C GLY A 128 23.24 9.77 11.23
N ALA A 129 23.41 8.58 10.66
CA ALA A 129 24.52 8.27 9.76
C ALA A 129 24.47 9.12 8.47
N VAL A 130 23.30 9.27 7.87
CA VAL A 130 23.08 10.11 6.67
C VAL A 130 23.33 11.59 7.00
N SER A 131 22.69 12.11 8.04
CA SER A 131 22.80 13.52 8.47
C SER A 131 24.23 13.88 8.89
N ALA A 132 24.92 13.01 9.63
CA ALA A 132 26.32 13.23 10.01
C ALA A 132 27.22 13.27 8.77
N THR A 133 27.03 12.36 7.80
CA THR A 133 27.83 12.34 6.57
C THR A 133 27.62 13.61 5.75
N LEU A 134 26.37 14.05 5.60
CA LEU A 134 26.03 15.32 4.91
C LEU A 134 26.61 16.54 5.63
N THR A 135 26.58 16.55 6.97
CA THR A 135 27.09 17.69 7.76
C THR A 135 28.62 17.81 7.68
N VAL A 136 29.33 16.67 7.75
CA VAL A 136 30.79 16.61 7.65
C VAL A 136 31.26 17.02 6.25
N HIS A 137 30.54 16.60 5.20
CA HIS A 137 30.91 16.83 3.80
C HIS A 137 30.01 17.85 3.10
N ARG A 138 29.50 18.84 3.83
CA ARG A 138 28.52 19.82 3.32
C ARG A 138 28.99 20.62 2.10
N ALA A 139 30.31 20.83 1.95
CA ALA A 139 30.88 21.47 0.77
C ALA A 139 30.79 20.59 -0.50
N SER A 140 30.71 19.27 -0.33
CA SER A 140 30.53 18.26 -1.37
C SER A 140 29.13 17.62 -1.30
N ALA A 141 28.13 18.34 -0.77
CA ALA A 141 26.78 17.84 -0.51
C ALA A 141 26.15 17.15 -1.73
N GLY A 142 26.40 17.67 -2.95
CA GLY A 142 25.91 17.04 -4.19
C GLY A 142 26.35 15.58 -4.36
N LYS A 143 27.61 15.25 -4.08
CA LYS A 143 28.12 13.87 -4.18
C LYS A 143 27.56 12.96 -3.10
N VAL A 144 27.47 13.47 -1.87
CA VAL A 144 26.98 12.71 -0.72
C VAL A 144 25.49 12.45 -0.83
N TYR A 145 24.72 13.47 -1.19
CA TYR A 145 23.28 13.35 -1.40
C TYR A 145 22.96 12.46 -2.61
N SER A 146 23.77 12.52 -3.67
CA SER A 146 23.69 11.58 -4.79
C SER A 146 23.89 10.13 -4.35
N ALA A 147 24.94 9.82 -3.60
CA ALA A 147 25.18 8.46 -3.09
C ALA A 147 24.04 7.94 -2.21
N ASN A 148 23.46 8.82 -1.37
CA ASN A 148 22.28 8.50 -0.56
C ASN A 148 21.07 8.16 -1.43
N LEU A 149 20.69 9.03 -2.37
CA LEU A 149 19.51 8.85 -3.21
C LEU A 149 19.64 7.66 -4.17
N LEU A 150 20.82 7.47 -4.77
CA LEU A 150 21.09 6.29 -5.61
C LEU A 150 21.03 4.99 -4.80
N GLY A 151 21.56 5.00 -3.58
CA GLY A 151 21.50 3.86 -2.66
C GLY A 151 20.06 3.51 -2.30
N SER A 152 19.27 4.50 -1.89
CA SER A 152 17.84 4.32 -1.63
C SER A 152 17.09 3.84 -2.87
N GLY A 153 17.34 4.42 -4.05
CA GLY A 153 16.76 3.95 -5.31
C GLY A 153 17.05 2.48 -5.57
N LEU A 154 18.31 2.03 -5.45
CA LEU A 154 18.64 0.61 -5.57
C LEU A 154 17.92 -0.25 -4.51
N GLY A 155 17.68 0.28 -3.32
CA GLY A 155 16.87 -0.36 -2.29
C GLY A 155 15.46 -0.69 -2.76
N CYS A 156 14.77 0.22 -3.48
CA CYS A 156 13.46 -0.09 -4.08
C CYS A 156 13.52 -1.31 -5.00
N ALA A 157 14.47 -1.28 -5.93
CA ALA A 157 14.60 -2.34 -6.93
C ALA A 157 14.99 -3.67 -6.28
N LEU A 158 15.89 -3.64 -5.29
CA LEU A 158 16.32 -4.81 -4.56
C LEU A 158 15.17 -5.41 -3.74
N ALA A 159 14.28 -4.60 -3.15
CA ALA A 159 13.11 -5.13 -2.44
C ALA A 159 12.23 -6.00 -3.37
N VAL A 160 11.97 -5.56 -4.61
CA VAL A 160 11.24 -6.36 -5.61
C VAL A 160 12.01 -7.65 -5.95
N VAL A 161 13.34 -7.59 -6.12
CA VAL A 161 14.13 -8.80 -6.39
C VAL A 161 14.07 -9.80 -5.22
N LEU A 162 14.14 -9.32 -3.98
CA LEU A 162 14.11 -10.18 -2.80
C LEU A 162 12.73 -10.81 -2.58
N PHE A 163 11.64 -10.05 -2.75
CA PHE A 163 10.28 -10.57 -2.59
C PHE A 163 9.79 -11.37 -3.81
N ASP A 164 9.92 -10.85 -5.03
CA ASP A 164 9.31 -11.45 -6.22
C ASP A 164 10.27 -12.37 -6.97
N GLY A 165 11.58 -12.14 -6.87
CA GLY A 165 12.59 -12.99 -7.50
C GLY A 165 13.05 -14.15 -6.63
N LEU A 166 13.25 -13.90 -5.33
CA LEU A 166 13.74 -14.90 -4.37
C LEU A 166 12.67 -15.41 -3.39
N HIS A 167 11.46 -14.82 -3.39
CA HIS A 167 10.36 -15.20 -2.51
C HIS A 167 10.73 -15.21 -1.01
N LEU A 168 11.62 -14.28 -0.62
CA LEU A 168 12.00 -14.12 0.77
C LEU A 168 10.84 -13.56 1.60
N SER A 169 10.75 -14.01 2.85
CA SER A 169 9.79 -13.46 3.81
C SER A 169 10.15 -12.02 4.17
N ALA A 170 9.19 -11.24 4.68
CA ALA A 170 9.48 -9.86 5.11
C ALA A 170 10.53 -9.81 6.24
N THR A 171 10.62 -10.83 7.09
CA THR A 171 11.65 -10.91 8.14
C THR A 171 13.05 -11.15 7.54
N ASP A 172 13.16 -12.01 6.54
CA ASP A 172 14.42 -12.23 5.79
C ASP A 172 14.88 -10.97 5.05
N VAL A 173 13.94 -10.17 4.52
CA VAL A 173 14.26 -8.88 3.89
C VAL A 173 14.77 -7.86 4.92
N VAL A 174 14.22 -7.83 6.13
CA VAL A 174 14.75 -7.00 7.23
C VAL A 174 16.18 -7.45 7.62
N LEU A 175 16.43 -8.75 7.72
CA LEU A 175 17.78 -9.26 8.01
C LEU A 175 18.77 -8.94 6.87
N SER A 176 18.33 -9.05 5.62
CA SER A 176 19.12 -8.65 4.44
C SER A 176 19.46 -7.16 4.47
N SER A 177 18.50 -6.32 4.86
CA SER A 177 18.73 -4.89 5.11
C SER A 177 19.78 -4.67 6.20
N ALA A 178 19.62 -5.30 7.36
CA ALA A 178 20.55 -5.17 8.48
C ALA A 178 21.97 -5.57 8.08
N LEU A 179 22.12 -6.62 7.26
CA LEU A 179 23.40 -7.05 6.72
C LEU A 179 24.02 -6.00 5.79
N LEU A 180 23.25 -5.40 4.87
CA LEU A 180 23.74 -4.32 4.01
C LEU A 180 24.20 -3.11 4.81
N VAL A 181 23.44 -2.73 5.85
CA VAL A 181 23.81 -1.62 6.76
C VAL A 181 25.08 -1.95 7.54
N ALA A 182 25.25 -3.20 7.99
CA ALA A 182 26.46 -3.64 8.69
C ALA A 182 27.70 -3.64 7.78
N ILE A 183 27.56 -4.06 6.51
CA ILE A 183 28.63 -3.95 5.51
C ILE A 183 28.98 -2.48 5.25
N GLY A 184 27.96 -1.60 5.17
CA GLY A 184 28.17 -0.15 5.12
C GLY A 184 28.92 0.38 6.35
N ALA A 185 28.62 -0.11 7.55
CA ALA A 185 29.35 0.22 8.78
C ALA A 185 30.84 -0.16 8.71
N VAL A 186 31.15 -1.34 8.14
CA VAL A 186 32.53 -1.76 7.87
C VAL A 186 33.19 -0.78 6.88
N GLY A 187 32.50 -0.41 5.80
CA GLY A 187 32.97 0.58 4.83
C GLY A 187 33.32 1.93 5.46
N PHE A 188 32.47 2.45 6.35
CA PHE A 188 32.75 3.67 7.12
C PHE A 188 33.96 3.53 8.05
N SER A 189 34.21 2.34 8.59
CA SER A 189 35.33 2.08 9.49
C SER A 189 36.69 1.94 8.79
N LEU A 190 36.72 1.82 7.45
CA LEU A 190 37.97 1.69 6.68
C LEU A 190 38.86 2.93 6.82
N THR A 191 38.26 4.11 6.93
CA THR A 191 38.95 5.38 7.18
C THR A 191 38.99 5.73 8.68
N ALA A 192 38.68 4.80 9.57
CA ALA A 192 38.73 5.00 11.02
C ALA A 192 39.95 4.29 11.65
N PRO A 193 40.34 4.63 12.89
CA PRO A 193 41.34 3.88 13.64
C PRO A 193 40.97 2.39 13.72
N MET A 194 41.97 1.50 13.70
CA MET A 194 41.76 0.05 13.61
C MET A 194 40.82 -0.53 14.69
N ARG A 195 40.83 0.03 15.90
CA ARG A 195 39.89 -0.32 16.98
C ARG A 195 38.41 -0.11 16.63
N ALA A 196 38.11 0.87 15.78
CA ALA A 196 36.74 1.18 15.35
C ALA A 196 36.19 0.18 14.31
N ARG A 197 37.03 -0.72 13.78
CA ARG A 197 36.63 -1.77 12.83
C ARG A 197 36.09 -3.03 13.50
N ILE A 198 36.43 -3.26 14.77
CA ILE A 198 36.09 -4.49 15.50
C ILE A 198 34.57 -4.68 15.57
N VAL A 199 33.84 -3.66 16.05
CA VAL A 199 32.38 -3.74 16.24
C VAL A 199 31.65 -3.95 14.90
N PRO A 200 31.87 -3.16 13.84
CA PRO A 200 31.23 -3.40 12.54
C PRO A 200 31.47 -4.80 11.97
N VAL A 201 32.70 -5.32 12.07
CA VAL A 201 33.04 -6.65 11.57
C VAL A 201 32.32 -7.74 12.38
N LEU A 202 32.34 -7.65 13.71
CA LEU A 202 31.63 -8.61 14.57
C LEU A 202 30.11 -8.60 14.33
N VAL A 203 29.51 -7.41 14.18
CA VAL A 203 28.08 -7.29 13.84
C VAL A 203 27.79 -7.95 12.49
N THR A 204 28.61 -7.69 11.47
CA THR A 204 28.44 -8.28 10.14
C THR A 204 28.52 -9.82 10.19
N VAL A 205 29.54 -10.37 10.85
CA VAL A 205 29.69 -11.83 11.01
C VAL A 205 28.53 -12.44 11.80
N GLY A 206 28.10 -11.76 12.87
CA GLY A 206 26.94 -12.17 13.66
C GLY A 206 25.65 -12.22 12.85
N LEU A 207 25.42 -11.25 11.97
CA LEU A 207 24.25 -11.22 11.09
C LEU A 207 24.28 -12.31 10.02
N VAL A 208 25.46 -12.62 9.45
CA VAL A 208 25.59 -13.76 8.53
C VAL A 208 25.25 -15.07 9.24
N ALA A 209 25.72 -15.26 10.47
CA ALA A 209 25.36 -16.42 11.28
C ALA A 209 23.85 -16.45 11.60
N LEU A 210 23.27 -15.31 11.97
CA LEU A 210 21.84 -15.18 12.27
C LEU A 210 20.97 -15.53 11.04
N PHE A 211 21.34 -15.03 9.87
CA PHE A 211 20.64 -15.32 8.61
C PHE A 211 20.71 -16.80 8.26
N ALA A 212 21.87 -17.44 8.45
CA ALA A 212 22.04 -18.87 8.23
C ALA A 212 21.24 -19.74 9.22
N VAL A 213 21.05 -19.27 10.46
CA VAL A 213 20.21 -19.94 11.48
C VAL A 213 18.73 -19.76 11.16
N GLN A 214 18.30 -18.54 10.78
CA GLN A 214 16.93 -18.24 10.37
C GLN A 214 16.50 -19.14 9.22
N GLY A 215 17.29 -19.24 8.15
CA GLY A 215 16.99 -20.11 7.01
C GLY A 215 16.93 -21.61 7.33
N ARG A 216 17.31 -22.05 8.53
CA ARG A 216 17.23 -23.46 8.98
C ARG A 216 16.10 -23.73 9.97
N HIS A 217 15.74 -22.76 10.80
CA HIS A 217 14.86 -22.98 11.95
C HIS A 217 13.61 -22.07 11.98
N ASP A 218 13.54 -21.06 11.10
CA ASP A 218 12.42 -20.11 10.98
C ASP A 218 11.88 -19.54 12.32
N TRP A 219 12.80 -19.22 13.23
CA TRP A 219 12.48 -18.72 14.58
C TRP A 219 11.90 -17.29 14.59
N LEU A 220 11.98 -16.57 13.48
CA LEU A 220 11.35 -15.25 13.26
C LEU A 220 10.09 -15.35 12.38
N ARG A 221 9.42 -16.49 12.35
CA ARG A 221 8.14 -16.66 11.65
C ARG A 221 7.12 -15.62 12.13
N LEU A 222 6.44 -14.98 11.18
CA LEU A 222 5.35 -14.05 11.46
C LEU A 222 4.03 -14.82 11.60
N VAL A 223 3.48 -14.81 12.80
CA VAL A 223 2.17 -15.40 13.10
C VAL A 223 1.09 -14.32 13.03
N ALA A 224 -0.06 -14.64 12.45
CA ALA A 224 -1.20 -13.74 12.41
C ALA A 224 -1.77 -13.53 13.83
N PRO A 225 -2.14 -12.30 14.22
CA PRO A 225 -2.80 -12.06 15.51
C PRO A 225 -4.22 -12.64 15.56
N ASP A 226 -4.71 -12.95 16.76
CA ASP A 226 -5.98 -13.64 17.05
C ASP A 226 -7.23 -13.01 16.41
N ASP A 227 -7.20 -11.69 16.17
CA ASP A 227 -8.29 -10.95 15.54
C ASP A 227 -8.39 -11.19 14.02
N LYS A 228 -7.42 -11.90 13.44
CA LYS A 228 -7.36 -12.19 12.00
C LYS A 228 -7.86 -13.59 11.63
N PRO A 229 -8.48 -13.77 10.44
CA PRO A 229 -8.97 -15.05 9.95
C PRO A 229 -7.91 -16.15 9.93
N LEU A 230 -6.69 -15.83 9.50
CA LEU A 230 -5.59 -16.80 9.38
C LEU A 230 -5.15 -17.35 10.74
N ALA A 231 -5.23 -16.54 11.81
CA ALA A 231 -4.84 -16.97 13.14
C ALA A 231 -5.67 -18.16 13.64
N ARG A 232 -6.95 -18.25 13.26
CA ARG A 232 -7.80 -19.40 13.60
C ARG A 232 -7.35 -20.72 12.98
N VAL A 233 -6.50 -20.64 11.96
CA VAL A 233 -5.95 -21.79 11.23
C VAL A 233 -4.53 -22.08 11.71
N GLU A 234 -3.70 -21.04 11.86
CA GLU A 234 -2.34 -21.16 12.42
C GLU A 234 -2.36 -21.60 13.90
N GLN A 235 -3.28 -21.08 14.72
CA GLN A 235 -3.43 -21.52 16.13
C GLN A 235 -3.98 -22.94 16.23
N TRP A 236 -4.83 -23.36 15.28
CA TRP A 236 -5.27 -24.75 15.22
C TRP A 236 -4.07 -25.68 15.03
N GLU A 237 -3.09 -25.30 14.21
CA GLU A 237 -1.82 -26.04 14.05
C GLU A 237 -1.00 -26.10 15.36
N GLU A 238 -0.98 -25.03 16.17
CA GLU A 238 -0.25 -24.99 17.45
C GLU A 238 -0.96 -25.75 18.58
N ASP A 239 -2.27 -25.56 18.74
CA ASP A 239 -3.07 -26.12 19.84
C ASP A 239 -3.53 -27.55 19.57
N HIS A 240 -3.60 -27.98 18.30
CA HIS A 240 -4.05 -29.31 17.90
C HIS A 240 -2.99 -29.99 17.04
N ASN A 241 -2.55 -31.18 17.47
CA ASN A 241 -1.65 -32.02 16.68
C ASN A 241 -2.39 -32.62 15.47
N LEU A 242 -2.73 -31.79 14.48
CA LEU A 242 -3.32 -32.25 13.24
C LEU A 242 -2.40 -33.28 12.60
N ARG A 243 -2.97 -34.44 12.29
CA ARG A 243 -2.26 -35.56 11.67
C ARG A 243 -2.71 -35.71 10.23
N LYS A 244 -1.79 -36.17 9.41
CA LYS A 244 -2.05 -36.60 8.04
C LYS A 244 -1.63 -38.05 7.88
N ALA A 245 -2.46 -38.80 7.15
CA ALA A 245 -2.14 -40.12 6.63
C ALA A 245 -2.24 -40.10 5.10
N THR A 246 -1.19 -40.58 4.43
CA THR A 246 -1.16 -40.70 2.97
C THR A 246 -1.56 -42.13 2.58
N LEU A 247 -2.62 -42.26 1.79
CA LEU A 247 -3.08 -43.54 1.30
C LEU A 247 -2.17 -44.04 0.16
N LEU A 248 -2.12 -45.35 -0.08
CA LEU A 248 -1.44 -45.98 -1.22
C LEU A 248 -2.03 -45.52 -2.57
N SER A 249 -3.26 -45.01 -2.57
CA SER A 249 -3.85 -44.34 -3.74
C SER A 249 -3.22 -42.98 -4.05
N GLY A 250 -2.42 -42.42 -3.12
CA GLY A 250 -1.91 -41.06 -3.14
C GLY A 250 -2.85 -40.03 -2.51
N GLU A 251 -4.05 -40.43 -2.07
CA GLU A 251 -4.99 -39.55 -1.39
C GLU A 251 -4.50 -39.19 0.02
N GLU A 252 -4.66 -37.94 0.43
CA GLU A 252 -4.23 -37.47 1.75
C GLU A 252 -5.44 -37.29 2.68
N VAL A 253 -5.38 -37.91 3.86
CA VAL A 253 -6.43 -37.81 4.88
C VAL A 253 -5.91 -37.02 6.07
N PHE A 254 -6.43 -35.81 6.24
CA PHE A 254 -6.15 -34.95 7.40
C PHE A 254 -7.17 -35.22 8.50
N PHE A 255 -6.71 -35.27 9.75
CA PHE A 255 -7.59 -35.53 10.90
C PHE A 255 -7.05 -34.91 12.19
N SER A 256 -7.99 -34.45 13.02
CA SER A 256 -7.71 -33.88 14.34
C SER A 256 -7.77 -34.92 15.45
N GLU A 257 -8.57 -35.97 15.25
CA GLU A 257 -8.75 -37.06 16.19
C GLU A 257 -8.70 -38.40 15.45
N TYR A 258 -8.13 -39.41 16.10
CA TYR A 258 -8.17 -40.78 15.62
C TYR A 258 -8.31 -41.77 16.77
N THR A 259 -9.05 -42.85 16.53
CA THR A 259 -9.08 -44.02 17.40
C THR A 259 -8.58 -45.23 16.62
N LEU A 260 -7.61 -45.96 17.18
CA LEU A 260 -7.12 -47.21 16.59
C LEU A 260 -8.06 -48.36 16.95
N ASP A 261 -8.52 -49.09 15.93
CA ASP A 261 -9.15 -50.40 16.06
C ASP A 261 -8.08 -51.49 15.80
N PRO A 262 -7.48 -52.08 16.85
CA PRO A 262 -6.41 -53.06 16.70
C PRO A 262 -6.89 -54.41 16.16
N VAL A 263 -8.21 -54.68 16.18
CA VAL A 263 -8.77 -55.95 15.68
C VAL A 263 -9.02 -55.86 14.19
N ALA A 264 -9.59 -54.74 13.73
CA ALA A 264 -9.85 -54.49 12.32
C ALA A 264 -8.65 -53.91 11.57
N MET A 265 -7.54 -53.61 12.27
CA MET A 265 -6.36 -52.98 11.70
C MET A 265 -6.72 -51.68 10.96
N ALA A 266 -7.46 -50.79 11.62
CA ALA A 266 -7.99 -49.56 11.02
C ALA A 266 -7.96 -48.38 12.00
N PHE A 267 -7.97 -47.18 11.46
CA PHE A 267 -8.13 -45.91 12.16
C PHE A 267 -9.51 -45.35 11.88
N ASP A 268 -10.30 -45.13 12.91
CA ASP A 268 -11.49 -44.29 12.80
C ASP A 268 -11.02 -42.84 13.03
N VAL A 269 -10.97 -42.05 11.96
CA VAL A 269 -10.46 -40.68 11.96
C VAL A 269 -11.60 -39.67 11.82
N VAL A 270 -11.45 -38.51 12.44
CA VAL A 270 -12.35 -37.36 12.29
C VAL A 270 -11.60 -36.28 11.53
N THR A 271 -12.07 -35.96 10.32
CA THR A 271 -11.52 -34.87 9.53
C THR A 271 -11.77 -33.52 10.23
N PRO A 272 -11.05 -32.46 9.87
CA PRO A 272 -11.34 -31.11 10.39
C PRO A 272 -12.81 -30.69 10.14
N TYR A 273 -13.42 -31.13 9.06
CA TYR A 273 -14.83 -30.84 8.77
C TYR A 273 -15.84 -31.67 9.60
N GLY A 274 -15.37 -32.52 10.52
CA GLY A 274 -16.20 -33.38 11.35
C GLY A 274 -16.68 -34.66 10.66
N GLU A 275 -16.26 -34.89 9.41
CA GLU A 275 -16.55 -36.13 8.69
C GLU A 275 -15.78 -37.28 9.32
N LYS A 276 -16.47 -38.38 9.60
CA LYS A 276 -15.85 -39.62 10.11
C LYS A 276 -15.47 -40.50 8.93
N ARG A 277 -14.20 -40.89 8.89
CA ARG A 277 -13.68 -41.82 7.88
C ARG A 277 -12.98 -42.97 8.59
N ARG A 278 -13.17 -44.18 8.06
CA ARG A 278 -12.39 -45.34 8.47
C ARG A 278 -11.28 -45.55 7.46
N VAL A 279 -10.03 -45.52 7.92
CA VAL A 279 -8.83 -45.73 7.11
C VAL A 279 -8.19 -47.05 7.53
N THR A 280 -8.12 -48.01 6.62
CA THR A 280 -7.61 -49.36 6.90
C THR A 280 -6.10 -49.44 6.72
N ALA A 281 -5.45 -50.39 7.39
CA ALA A 281 -4.03 -50.70 7.23
C ALA A 281 -3.62 -50.93 5.76
N ALA A 282 -4.51 -51.54 4.96
CA ALA A 282 -4.29 -51.77 3.55
C ALA A 282 -4.30 -50.47 2.73
N GLU A 283 -5.08 -49.46 3.14
CA GLU A 283 -5.13 -48.18 2.45
C GLU A 283 -3.90 -47.32 2.74
N VAL A 284 -3.24 -47.45 3.89
CA VAL A 284 -2.03 -46.66 4.24
C VAL A 284 -0.72 -47.45 4.20
N GLY A 285 -0.77 -48.73 3.81
CA GLY A 285 0.41 -49.60 3.77
C GLY A 285 1.03 -49.88 5.15
N TRP A 286 0.23 -49.83 6.22
CA TRP A 286 0.69 -49.94 7.61
C TRP A 286 0.69 -51.40 8.10
N ASN A 287 1.79 -51.85 8.73
CA ASN A 287 1.88 -53.19 9.35
C ASN A 287 1.81 -53.12 10.90
N PRO A 288 1.20 -54.14 11.55
CA PRO A 288 1.16 -54.19 13.01
C PRO A 288 2.56 -54.37 13.60
N GLY A 289 3.02 -53.40 14.38
CA GLY A 289 4.34 -53.36 15.02
C GLY A 289 5.26 -52.23 14.53
N GLU A 290 4.88 -51.54 13.45
CA GLU A 290 5.55 -50.33 12.97
C GLU A 290 4.88 -49.07 13.56
N GLU A 291 5.66 -47.99 13.72
CA GLU A 291 5.10 -46.68 14.06
C GLU A 291 4.05 -46.29 13.03
N ILE A 292 2.95 -45.71 13.50
CA ILE A 292 1.86 -45.28 12.63
C ILE A 292 2.44 -44.18 11.72
N PRO A 293 2.26 -44.24 10.39
CA PRO A 293 2.80 -43.27 9.45
C PRO A 293 2.00 -41.95 9.49
N LEU A 294 1.96 -41.31 10.67
CA LEU A 294 1.29 -40.04 10.88
C LEU A 294 2.30 -38.91 10.83
N GLU A 295 2.09 -38.01 9.90
CA GLU A 295 2.86 -36.77 9.82
C GLU A 295 2.10 -35.65 10.53
N ASN A 296 2.84 -34.72 11.15
CA ASN A 296 2.23 -33.44 11.51
C ASN A 296 1.82 -32.72 10.24
N ALA A 297 0.64 -32.15 10.22
CA ALA A 297 0.12 -31.41 9.08
C ALA A 297 -0.30 -29.99 9.47
N SER A 298 -0.13 -29.05 8.55
CA SER A 298 -0.74 -27.74 8.63
C SER A 298 -2.00 -27.71 7.75
N LEU A 299 -2.98 -26.90 8.16
CA LEU A 299 -4.11 -26.55 7.32
C LEU A 299 -3.77 -25.45 6.32
N VAL A 300 -2.61 -24.80 6.46
CA VAL A 300 -2.05 -23.87 5.47
C VAL A 300 -1.30 -24.69 4.41
N GLU A 301 -1.87 -24.72 3.21
CA GLU A 301 -1.40 -25.52 2.07
C GLU A 301 -0.45 -24.72 1.15
N PHE A 302 -0.46 -23.39 1.26
CA PHE A 302 0.34 -22.48 0.46
C PHE A 302 0.64 -21.20 1.24
N THR A 303 1.88 -20.74 1.19
CA THR A 303 2.28 -19.40 1.61
C THR A 303 3.26 -18.84 0.61
N LYS A 304 3.01 -17.64 0.07
CA LYS A 304 3.93 -16.95 -0.83
C LYS A 304 4.04 -15.48 -0.49
N TRP A 305 5.28 -15.01 -0.42
CA TRP A 305 5.62 -13.60 -0.28
C TRP A 305 5.93 -12.98 -1.63
N THR A 306 5.33 -11.83 -1.87
CA THR A 306 5.61 -10.96 -3.01
C THR A 306 5.74 -9.53 -2.51
N SER A 307 6.22 -8.60 -3.34
CA SER A 307 6.21 -7.20 -2.90
C SER A 307 4.79 -6.61 -2.83
N LEU A 308 3.76 -7.36 -3.27
CA LEU A 308 2.35 -6.94 -3.23
C LEU A 308 1.76 -7.32 -1.88
N SER A 309 1.89 -8.59 -1.50
CA SER A 309 1.33 -9.13 -0.28
C SER A 309 1.97 -10.46 0.10
N ARG A 310 1.68 -10.92 1.32
CA ARG A 310 1.69 -12.34 1.68
C ARG A 310 0.36 -12.96 1.29
N VAL A 311 0.38 -14.07 0.56
CA VAL A 311 -0.83 -14.86 0.27
C VAL A 311 -0.72 -16.21 0.95
N ASP A 312 -1.73 -16.56 1.73
CA ASP A 312 -1.86 -17.86 2.39
C ASP A 312 -3.13 -18.54 1.90
N ALA A 313 -3.04 -19.81 1.51
CA ALA A 313 -4.18 -20.63 1.11
C ALA A 313 -4.32 -21.80 2.07
N PHE A 314 -5.53 -22.04 2.56
CA PHE A 314 -5.76 -22.99 3.64
C PHE A 314 -7.13 -23.67 3.61
N THR A 315 -7.20 -24.80 4.31
CA THR A 315 -8.43 -25.53 4.61
C THR A 315 -8.97 -25.10 5.97
N TRP A 316 -10.29 -24.91 6.08
CA TRP A 316 -10.89 -24.52 7.36
C TRP A 316 -10.92 -25.71 8.34
N PRO A 317 -10.59 -25.50 9.63
CA PRO A 317 -10.60 -26.56 10.63
C PRO A 317 -12.00 -27.04 11.03
N PHE A 318 -13.06 -26.44 10.49
CA PHE A 318 -14.45 -26.81 10.73
C PHE A 318 -15.33 -26.30 9.57
N ARG A 319 -16.52 -26.90 9.42
CA ARG A 319 -17.54 -26.39 8.49
C ARG A 319 -18.09 -25.09 9.04
N ARG A 320 -17.64 -23.95 8.49
CA ARG A 320 -18.09 -22.61 8.86
C ARG A 320 -19.31 -22.22 8.03
N ASP A 321 -20.14 -21.30 8.54
CA ASP A 321 -21.06 -20.55 7.68
C ASP A 321 -20.25 -19.94 6.53
N PRO A 322 -20.59 -20.24 5.27
CA PRO A 322 -19.75 -19.87 4.14
C PRO A 322 -19.59 -18.36 4.03
N TRP A 323 -18.34 -17.93 4.02
CA TRP A 323 -17.96 -16.53 3.88
C TRP A 323 -17.96 -16.16 2.40
N GLY A 324 -18.22 -14.90 2.05
CA GLY A 324 -18.22 -14.46 0.66
C GLY A 324 -19.50 -14.74 -0.11
N LEU A 325 -20.54 -15.28 0.54
CA LEU A 325 -21.90 -15.38 -0.01
C LEU A 325 -22.64 -14.04 0.15
N TRP A 326 -22.11 -13.04 -0.53
CA TRP A 326 -22.50 -11.65 -0.42
C TRP A 326 -23.97 -11.44 -0.83
N GLY A 327 -24.83 -11.21 0.18
CA GLY A 327 -26.25 -10.94 -0.03
C GLY A 327 -27.10 -12.19 -0.19
N LEU A 328 -26.63 -13.36 0.27
CA LEU A 328 -27.39 -14.62 0.16
C LEU A 328 -28.84 -14.45 0.61
N SER A 329 -29.77 -14.80 -0.28
CA SER A 329 -31.20 -14.73 -0.02
C SER A 329 -31.60 -15.49 1.26
N SER A 330 -32.51 -14.88 2.03
CA SER A 330 -33.18 -15.50 3.19
C SER A 330 -33.96 -16.78 2.82
N GLN A 331 -34.28 -16.94 1.53
CA GLN A 331 -35.04 -18.05 0.97
C GLN A 331 -34.19 -19.29 0.72
N TYR A 332 -32.85 -19.20 0.78
CA TYR A 332 -32.00 -20.38 0.67
C TYR A 332 -32.15 -21.28 1.90
N LYS A 333 -32.51 -22.55 1.68
CA LYS A 333 -32.70 -23.58 2.73
C LYS A 333 -31.86 -24.85 2.49
N GLY A 334 -30.96 -24.82 1.49
CA GLY A 334 -30.11 -25.94 1.15
C GLY A 334 -28.86 -26.04 2.02
N ASP A 335 -28.03 -27.05 1.74
CA ASP A 335 -26.75 -27.26 2.41
C ASP A 335 -25.65 -26.34 1.85
N TYR A 336 -24.85 -25.80 2.75
CA TYR A 336 -23.69 -25.01 2.36
C TYR A 336 -22.57 -25.89 1.76
N PRO A 337 -22.07 -25.57 0.55
CA PRO A 337 -20.93 -26.29 -0.03
C PRO A 337 -19.68 -26.07 0.82
N ARG A 338 -18.73 -27.02 0.79
CA ARG A 338 -17.45 -26.83 1.48
C ARG A 338 -16.72 -25.64 0.84
N GLN A 339 -15.92 -24.95 1.65
CA GLN A 339 -15.08 -23.86 1.20
C GLN A 339 -13.67 -24.04 1.74
N LYS A 340 -12.70 -23.56 0.96
CA LYS A 340 -11.32 -23.30 1.39
C LYS A 340 -11.06 -21.79 1.36
N GLY A 341 -10.13 -21.33 2.18
CA GLY A 341 -9.82 -19.93 2.35
C GLY A 341 -8.53 -19.52 1.64
N ILE A 342 -8.49 -18.28 1.15
CA ILE A 342 -7.27 -17.59 0.73
C ILE A 342 -7.25 -16.25 1.43
N THR A 343 -6.17 -15.95 2.16
CA THR A 343 -5.95 -14.63 2.77
C THR A 343 -4.79 -13.90 2.12
N ILE A 344 -4.95 -12.58 2.04
CA ILE A 344 -3.97 -11.58 1.63
C ILE A 344 -3.60 -10.79 2.89
N ASP A 345 -2.31 -10.77 3.23
CA ASP A 345 -1.76 -10.18 4.46
C ASP A 345 -2.50 -10.63 5.73
N SER A 346 -2.84 -11.92 5.77
CA SER A 346 -3.54 -12.61 6.87
C SER A 346 -4.97 -12.12 7.16
N TRP A 347 -5.52 -11.17 6.39
CA TRP A 347 -6.82 -10.55 6.68
C TRP A 347 -7.78 -10.50 5.49
N ALA A 348 -7.39 -9.85 4.40
CA ALA A 348 -8.27 -9.70 3.23
C ALA A 348 -8.49 -11.09 2.62
N MET A 349 -9.74 -11.52 2.48
CA MET A 349 -10.05 -12.93 2.24
C MET A 349 -10.91 -13.13 1.00
N THR A 350 -10.60 -14.18 0.25
CA THR A 350 -11.45 -14.76 -0.78
C THR A 350 -11.61 -16.25 -0.50
N ASN A 351 -12.72 -16.85 -0.95
CA ASN A 351 -13.01 -18.26 -0.70
C ASN A 351 -13.09 -19.01 -2.01
N VAL A 352 -12.54 -20.22 -2.00
CA VAL A 352 -12.73 -21.20 -3.06
C VAL A 352 -13.86 -22.11 -2.65
N MET A 353 -14.93 -22.12 -3.43
CA MET A 353 -16.10 -22.97 -3.19
C MET A 353 -15.88 -24.33 -3.87
N GLU A 354 -16.30 -25.39 -3.18
CA GLU A 354 -16.30 -26.72 -3.75
C GLU A 354 -17.24 -26.83 -4.96
N TRP A 355 -16.73 -27.41 -6.04
CA TRP A 355 -17.53 -27.83 -7.17
C TRP A 355 -17.09 -29.22 -7.64
N ASP A 356 -17.80 -30.24 -7.16
CA ASP A 356 -17.69 -31.59 -7.68
C ASP A 356 -18.54 -31.75 -8.96
N ARG A 357 -17.85 -31.87 -10.10
CA ARG A 357 -18.48 -32.05 -11.42
C ARG A 357 -19.14 -33.42 -11.59
N ALA A 358 -18.79 -34.41 -10.79
CA ALA A 358 -19.39 -35.74 -10.84
C ALA A 358 -20.69 -35.83 -10.03
N ALA A 359 -20.95 -34.85 -9.14
CA ALA A 359 -22.13 -34.80 -8.31
C ALA A 359 -23.31 -34.07 -8.99
N GLY A 360 -24.53 -34.50 -8.67
CA GLY A 360 -25.76 -33.80 -9.07
C GLY A 360 -25.94 -33.66 -10.59
N ASP A 361 -26.18 -32.43 -11.04
CA ASP A 361 -26.34 -32.05 -12.45
C ASP A 361 -25.01 -31.67 -13.13
N GLY A 362 -23.88 -31.84 -12.42
CA GLY A 362 -22.53 -31.47 -12.87
C GLY A 362 -22.27 -29.97 -12.97
N ARG A 363 -23.26 -29.12 -12.68
CA ARG A 363 -23.11 -27.65 -12.66
C ARG A 363 -22.54 -27.19 -11.31
N PRO A 364 -22.05 -25.94 -11.22
CA PRO A 364 -21.72 -25.33 -9.94
C PRO A 364 -22.89 -25.38 -8.93
N PRO A 365 -22.63 -25.21 -7.62
CA PRO A 365 -23.66 -25.35 -6.58
C PRO A 365 -24.88 -24.44 -6.75
N GLU A 366 -26.08 -24.96 -6.42
CA GLU A 366 -27.36 -24.24 -6.55
C GLU A 366 -27.42 -22.95 -5.71
N ILE A 367 -26.70 -22.89 -4.59
CA ILE A 367 -26.66 -21.71 -3.71
C ILE A 367 -26.29 -20.41 -4.44
N LEU A 368 -25.52 -20.51 -5.53
CA LEU A 368 -25.11 -19.37 -6.35
C LEU A 368 -26.32 -18.70 -7.05
N GLU A 369 -27.41 -19.44 -7.26
CA GLU A 369 -28.66 -18.91 -7.82
C GLU A 369 -29.45 -18.02 -6.84
N TYR A 370 -29.07 -18.04 -5.57
CA TYR A 370 -29.67 -17.26 -4.48
C TYR A 370 -28.81 -16.05 -4.09
N LEU A 371 -27.71 -15.81 -4.81
CA LEU A 371 -26.90 -14.61 -4.68
C LEU A 371 -27.46 -13.51 -5.60
N PRO A 372 -27.52 -12.25 -5.13
CA PRO A 372 -28.05 -11.16 -5.93
C PRO A 372 -27.16 -10.84 -7.14
N ALA A 373 -25.87 -11.14 -7.08
CA ALA A 373 -24.95 -11.05 -8.22
C ALA A 373 -25.41 -11.92 -9.41
N GLY A 374 -26.21 -12.96 -9.16
CA GLY A 374 -26.75 -13.85 -10.19
C GLY A 374 -27.89 -13.25 -11.03
N LEU A 375 -28.46 -12.11 -10.63
CA LEU A 375 -29.65 -11.54 -11.29
C LEU A 375 -29.43 -11.18 -12.76
N VAL A 376 -28.26 -10.60 -13.10
CA VAL A 376 -27.96 -10.20 -14.49
C VAL A 376 -27.99 -11.38 -15.44
N HIS A 377 -27.60 -12.57 -14.98
CA HIS A 377 -27.56 -13.77 -15.81
C HIS A 377 -28.97 -14.33 -16.12
N ARG A 378 -30.00 -13.95 -15.35
CA ARG A 378 -31.41 -14.31 -15.63
C ARG A 378 -31.94 -13.59 -16.87
N ILE A 379 -31.46 -12.38 -17.13
CA ILE A 379 -31.87 -11.55 -18.27
C ILE A 379 -30.89 -11.58 -19.45
N LYS A 380 -29.67 -12.08 -19.23
CA LYS A 380 -28.64 -12.29 -20.26
C LYS A 380 -28.03 -13.69 -20.12
N PRO A 381 -28.79 -14.76 -20.46
CA PRO A 381 -28.29 -16.13 -20.40
C PRO A 381 -27.23 -16.39 -21.49
N ALA A 382 -26.35 -17.36 -21.27
CA ALA A 382 -25.29 -17.73 -22.21
C ALA A 382 -24.37 -16.57 -22.65
N ALA A 383 -24.14 -15.62 -21.75
CA ALA A 383 -23.30 -14.45 -21.96
C ALA A 383 -21.81 -14.77 -22.04
N GLU A 384 -21.05 -13.99 -22.81
CA GLU A 384 -19.61 -13.80 -22.64
C GLU A 384 -19.36 -12.75 -21.54
N ILE A 385 -18.78 -13.17 -20.42
CA ILE A 385 -18.71 -12.36 -19.19
C ILE A 385 -17.27 -12.03 -18.85
N LEU A 386 -17.02 -10.78 -18.46
CA LEU A 386 -15.80 -10.36 -17.78
C LEU A 386 -16.08 -10.19 -16.29
N CYS A 387 -15.29 -10.85 -15.43
CA CYS A 387 -15.33 -10.70 -13.99
C CYS A 387 -14.03 -10.06 -13.49
N ILE A 388 -14.12 -8.88 -12.87
CA ILE A 388 -12.96 -8.21 -12.25
C ILE A 388 -12.91 -8.58 -10.77
N GLY A 389 -11.73 -9.02 -10.32
CA GLY A 389 -11.55 -9.56 -8.97
C GLY A 389 -11.91 -11.04 -8.89
N ALA A 390 -11.30 -11.86 -9.76
CA ALA A 390 -11.64 -13.27 -9.88
C ALA A 390 -11.45 -14.05 -8.56
N GLY A 391 -10.45 -13.69 -7.75
CA GLY A 391 -10.24 -14.23 -6.40
C GLY A 391 -10.27 -15.76 -6.34
N GLY A 392 -11.09 -16.32 -5.44
CA GLY A 392 -11.36 -17.76 -5.36
C GLY A 392 -12.44 -18.27 -6.32
N GLY A 393 -12.94 -17.42 -7.22
CA GLY A 393 -13.78 -17.82 -8.35
C GLY A 393 -15.30 -17.70 -8.16
N MET A 394 -15.79 -17.00 -7.15
CA MET A 394 -17.24 -16.89 -6.86
C MET A 394 -18.08 -16.34 -8.02
N ASP A 395 -17.68 -15.22 -8.63
CA ASP A 395 -18.37 -14.64 -9.79
C ASP A 395 -18.27 -15.57 -11.01
N LEU A 396 -17.14 -16.26 -11.18
CA LEU A 396 -16.93 -17.19 -12.27
C LEU A 396 -17.85 -18.42 -12.14
N LEU A 397 -17.92 -19.01 -10.95
CA LEU A 397 -18.83 -20.12 -10.65
C LEU A 397 -20.29 -19.70 -10.82
N THR A 398 -20.63 -18.46 -10.44
CA THR A 398 -21.98 -17.92 -10.64
C THR A 398 -22.30 -17.84 -12.13
N ALA A 399 -21.43 -17.23 -12.94
CA ALA A 399 -21.58 -17.17 -14.39
C ALA A 399 -21.74 -18.58 -15.01
N LEU A 400 -20.92 -19.54 -14.60
CA LEU A 400 -20.98 -20.93 -15.07
C LEU A 400 -22.28 -21.64 -14.64
N ARG A 401 -22.78 -21.40 -13.41
CA ARG A 401 -24.08 -21.93 -12.96
C ARG A 401 -25.20 -21.49 -13.90
N PHE A 402 -25.16 -20.24 -14.35
CA PHE A 402 -26.12 -19.69 -15.28
C PHE A 402 -25.84 -20.01 -16.76
N GLY A 403 -24.82 -20.83 -17.03
CA GLY A 403 -24.52 -21.33 -18.37
C GLY A 403 -23.85 -20.30 -19.28
N ALA A 404 -23.06 -19.37 -18.73
CA ALA A 404 -22.22 -18.47 -19.52
C ALA A 404 -21.40 -19.23 -20.57
N SER A 405 -21.31 -18.69 -21.79
CA SER A 405 -20.61 -19.35 -22.90
C SER A 405 -19.09 -19.22 -22.80
N LYS A 406 -18.63 -18.15 -22.15
CA LYS A 406 -17.23 -17.85 -21.89
C LYS A 406 -17.13 -16.92 -20.69
N VAL A 407 -16.14 -17.15 -19.83
CA VAL A 407 -15.92 -16.31 -18.65
C VAL A 407 -14.46 -15.87 -18.61
N VAL A 408 -14.22 -14.56 -18.63
CA VAL A 408 -12.88 -13.98 -18.49
C VAL A 408 -12.76 -13.46 -17.05
N GLY A 409 -11.88 -14.06 -16.25
CA GLY A 409 -11.55 -13.59 -14.90
C GLY A 409 -10.28 -12.76 -14.91
N VAL A 410 -10.31 -11.59 -14.26
CA VAL A 410 -9.14 -10.74 -14.06
C VAL A 410 -8.80 -10.68 -12.57
N GLU A 411 -7.58 -11.06 -12.21
CA GLU A 411 -7.07 -11.07 -10.84
C GLU A 411 -5.77 -10.27 -10.75
N ILE A 412 -5.69 -9.34 -9.80
CA ILE A 412 -4.51 -8.48 -9.63
C ILE A 412 -3.36 -9.23 -8.98
N ASN A 413 -3.66 -10.21 -8.12
CA ASN A 413 -2.67 -10.91 -7.31
C ASN A 413 -2.23 -12.24 -7.96
N PRO A 414 -1.02 -12.33 -8.52
CA PRO A 414 -0.52 -13.57 -9.13
C PRO A 414 -0.48 -14.75 -8.16
N SER A 415 -0.21 -14.50 -6.88
CA SER A 415 -0.11 -15.54 -5.86
C SER A 415 -1.46 -16.14 -5.47
N VAL A 416 -2.57 -15.39 -5.65
CA VAL A 416 -3.93 -15.94 -5.48
C VAL A 416 -4.24 -16.91 -6.62
N VAL A 417 -3.94 -16.52 -7.87
CA VAL A 417 -4.13 -17.41 -9.03
C VAL A 417 -3.26 -18.68 -8.91
N GLU A 418 -2.01 -18.52 -8.49
CA GLU A 418 -1.09 -19.63 -8.27
C GLU A 418 -1.60 -20.57 -7.18
N SER A 419 -2.03 -20.06 -6.02
CA SER A 419 -2.51 -20.90 -4.92
C SER A 419 -3.75 -21.71 -5.31
N VAL A 420 -4.67 -21.11 -6.07
CA VAL A 420 -5.83 -21.83 -6.62
C VAL A 420 -5.38 -22.92 -7.58
N ARG A 421 -4.44 -22.63 -8.49
CA ARG A 421 -3.91 -23.60 -9.48
C ARG A 421 -3.15 -24.75 -8.84
N THR A 422 -2.41 -24.51 -7.76
CA THR A 422 -1.56 -25.52 -7.14
C THR A 422 -2.27 -26.33 -6.07
N CYS A 423 -3.14 -25.69 -5.27
CA CYS A 423 -3.71 -26.33 -4.08
C CYS A 423 -5.19 -26.67 -4.26
N PHE A 424 -5.95 -25.86 -5.00
CA PHE A 424 -7.42 -25.94 -5.00
C PHE A 424 -8.04 -26.23 -6.37
N LEU A 425 -7.22 -26.57 -7.37
CA LEU A 425 -7.69 -26.68 -8.75
C LEU A 425 -8.81 -27.72 -8.91
N GLU A 426 -8.60 -28.93 -8.38
CA GLU A 426 -9.60 -29.99 -8.42
C GLU A 426 -10.82 -29.67 -7.55
N PHE A 427 -10.59 -29.04 -6.38
CA PHE A 427 -11.64 -28.70 -5.43
C PHE A 427 -12.71 -27.77 -6.03
N GLN A 428 -12.32 -26.86 -6.92
CA GLN A 428 -13.25 -25.96 -7.64
C GLN A 428 -13.62 -26.46 -9.06
N GLY A 429 -13.42 -27.76 -9.35
CA GLY A 429 -13.82 -28.33 -10.64
C GLY A 429 -12.92 -27.96 -11.82
N GLY A 430 -11.65 -27.59 -11.63
CA GLY A 430 -10.67 -27.37 -12.70
C GLY A 430 -10.76 -26.02 -13.42
N MET A 431 -11.45 -25.04 -12.84
CA MET A 431 -11.74 -23.76 -13.51
C MET A 431 -10.50 -22.91 -13.86
N TYR A 432 -9.44 -22.99 -13.04
CA TYR A 432 -8.22 -22.18 -13.22
C TYR A 432 -7.13 -22.90 -14.04
N ASP A 433 -7.44 -24.07 -14.59
CA ASP A 433 -6.50 -24.88 -15.38
C ASP A 433 -6.06 -24.10 -16.62
N PRO A 434 -4.75 -23.83 -16.80
CA PRO A 434 -4.26 -23.07 -17.94
C PRO A 434 -4.28 -23.86 -19.26
N GLU A 435 -4.26 -25.20 -19.22
CA GLU A 435 -4.20 -26.05 -20.41
C GLU A 435 -5.59 -26.51 -20.84
N ASN A 436 -6.45 -26.85 -19.87
CA ASN A 436 -7.80 -27.36 -20.12
C ASN A 436 -8.82 -26.76 -19.14
N PRO A 437 -9.07 -25.44 -19.19
CA PRO A 437 -9.99 -24.79 -18.28
C PRO A 437 -11.40 -25.35 -18.46
N THR A 438 -12.04 -25.68 -17.34
CA THR A 438 -13.44 -26.09 -17.36
C THR A 438 -14.33 -24.98 -17.93
N ALA A 439 -15.20 -25.33 -18.87
CA ALA A 439 -16.30 -24.48 -19.36
C ALA A 439 -15.88 -23.10 -19.92
N GLY A 440 -14.71 -23.01 -20.56
CA GLY A 440 -14.30 -21.81 -21.31
C GLY A 440 -13.87 -20.63 -20.43
N VAL A 441 -13.38 -20.90 -19.22
CA VAL A 441 -12.82 -19.87 -18.34
C VAL A 441 -11.41 -19.45 -18.77
N GLU A 442 -11.15 -18.14 -18.79
CA GLU A 442 -9.87 -17.52 -19.11
C GLU A 442 -9.42 -16.66 -17.92
N ILE A 443 -8.34 -17.03 -17.24
CA ILE A 443 -7.80 -16.26 -16.10
C ILE A 443 -6.62 -15.39 -16.52
N ASN A 444 -6.76 -14.08 -16.31
CA ASN A 444 -5.75 -13.08 -16.62
C ASN A 444 -5.22 -12.42 -15.34
N ILE A 445 -3.90 -12.33 -15.23
CA ILE A 445 -3.24 -11.63 -14.11
C ILE A 445 -2.99 -10.18 -14.53
N ALA A 446 -3.84 -9.28 -14.06
CA ALA A 446 -3.76 -7.85 -14.36
C ALA A 446 -4.59 -7.03 -13.35
N GLU A 447 -4.30 -5.73 -13.24
CA GLU A 447 -5.23 -4.77 -12.63
C GLU A 447 -6.46 -4.62 -13.54
N GLY A 448 -7.66 -4.58 -12.95
CA GLY A 448 -8.94 -4.70 -13.65
C GLY A 448 -9.25 -3.55 -14.60
N ARG A 449 -9.01 -2.32 -14.17
CA ARG A 449 -9.21 -1.12 -14.99
C ARG A 449 -8.22 -1.12 -16.16
N HIS A 450 -6.94 -1.32 -15.87
CA HIS A 450 -5.88 -1.39 -16.88
C HIS A 450 -6.08 -2.51 -17.91
N TYR A 451 -6.61 -3.65 -17.48
CA TYR A 451 -6.96 -4.74 -18.39
C TYR A 451 -8.00 -4.30 -19.41
N LEU A 452 -9.09 -3.69 -18.95
CA LEU A 452 -10.20 -3.25 -19.79
C LEU A 452 -9.82 -2.13 -20.76
N GLU A 453 -8.96 -1.22 -20.36
CA GLU A 453 -8.51 -0.15 -21.27
C GLU A 453 -7.70 -0.71 -22.45
N ARG A 454 -7.04 -1.86 -22.26
CA ARG A 454 -6.21 -2.51 -23.28
C ARG A 454 -6.90 -3.62 -24.06
N ASP A 455 -7.86 -4.29 -23.45
CA ASP A 455 -8.63 -5.34 -24.12
C ASP A 455 -9.73 -4.70 -24.98
N GLU A 456 -9.65 -4.89 -26.29
CA GLU A 456 -10.64 -4.35 -27.25
C GLU A 456 -11.87 -5.25 -27.39
N ARG A 457 -11.94 -6.39 -26.67
CA ARG A 457 -13.12 -7.26 -26.68
C ARG A 457 -14.33 -6.57 -26.06
N LEU A 458 -15.50 -6.86 -26.62
CA LEU A 458 -16.79 -6.47 -26.06
C LEU A 458 -17.42 -7.66 -25.34
N TYR A 459 -17.97 -7.42 -24.16
CA TYR A 459 -18.59 -8.41 -23.31
C TYR A 459 -20.11 -8.23 -23.26
N ASP A 460 -20.84 -9.32 -23.08
CA ASP A 460 -22.27 -9.28 -22.81
C ASP A 460 -22.53 -8.79 -21.38
N VAL A 461 -21.66 -9.16 -20.44
CA VAL A 461 -21.71 -8.72 -19.04
C VAL A 461 -20.31 -8.34 -18.54
N VAL A 462 -20.18 -7.16 -17.94
CA VAL A 462 -19.01 -6.78 -17.14
C VAL A 462 -19.43 -6.77 -15.67
N GLN A 463 -18.79 -7.61 -14.85
CA GLN A 463 -19.22 -7.90 -13.48
C GLN A 463 -18.10 -7.64 -12.46
N LEU A 464 -18.48 -6.94 -11.38
CA LEU A 464 -17.62 -6.59 -10.26
C LEU A 464 -18.34 -6.87 -8.94
N SER A 465 -18.10 -8.01 -8.28
CA SER A 465 -18.73 -8.31 -6.99
C SER A 465 -17.75 -8.28 -5.84
N GLY A 466 -17.85 -7.28 -4.95
CA GLY A 466 -17.03 -7.24 -3.74
C GLY A 466 -15.52 -7.23 -4.01
N VAL A 467 -15.12 -6.62 -5.14
CA VAL A 467 -13.71 -6.49 -5.59
C VAL A 467 -12.85 -5.78 -4.55
N ASP A 468 -13.49 -4.93 -3.74
CA ASP A 468 -12.91 -4.40 -2.51
C ASP A 468 -13.29 -5.32 -1.34
N THR A 469 -12.32 -6.02 -0.75
CA THR A 469 -12.54 -6.91 0.39
C THR A 469 -13.23 -6.19 1.58
N ALA A 470 -13.96 -6.92 2.43
CA ALA A 470 -14.67 -6.33 3.59
C ALA A 470 -13.77 -5.56 4.58
N SER A 471 -12.46 -5.86 4.57
CA SER A 471 -11.38 -5.10 5.21
C SER A 471 -11.34 -3.61 4.84
N THR A 472 -11.86 -3.28 3.67
CA THR A 472 -11.75 -2.01 2.97
C THR A 472 -12.86 -1.03 3.36
N THR A 473 -13.97 -1.48 3.97
CA THR A 473 -15.18 -0.66 4.17
C THR A 473 -15.44 -0.19 5.61
N GLN A 474 -14.95 -0.89 6.64
CA GLN A 474 -15.38 -0.63 8.04
C GLN A 474 -14.47 0.30 8.87
N ALA A 475 -13.18 0.45 8.54
CA ALA A 475 -12.20 1.05 9.46
C ALA A 475 -12.03 2.58 9.40
N GLY A 476 -12.81 3.32 8.60
CA GLY A 476 -12.74 4.79 8.49
C GLY A 476 -11.47 5.32 7.80
N ALA A 477 -10.31 4.68 7.99
CA ALA A 477 -9.01 5.05 7.45
C ALA A 477 -8.81 4.78 5.94
N PHE A 478 -9.78 4.13 5.28
CA PHE A 478 -9.74 3.85 3.83
C PHE A 478 -10.54 4.81 2.95
N SER A 479 -11.35 5.69 3.55
CA SER A 479 -11.85 6.90 2.88
C SER A 479 -10.72 7.74 2.23
N LEU A 480 -9.51 7.60 2.75
CA LEU A 480 -8.30 8.26 2.31
C LEU A 480 -7.56 7.53 1.19
N SER A 481 -8.01 6.33 0.79
CA SER A 481 -7.40 5.53 -0.26
C SER A 481 -8.04 5.83 -1.61
N GLU A 482 -7.20 5.94 -2.61
CA GLU A 482 -7.55 6.04 -4.01
C GLU A 482 -8.17 4.73 -4.52
N ASN A 483 -9.16 4.80 -5.41
CA ASN A 483 -9.71 3.64 -6.08
C ASN A 483 -10.17 3.96 -7.52
N PHE A 484 -9.37 3.53 -8.50
CA PHE A 484 -9.60 3.73 -9.93
C PHE A 484 -10.63 2.76 -10.55
N LEU A 485 -11.21 1.83 -9.79
CA LEU A 485 -12.36 1.03 -10.25
C LEU A 485 -13.70 1.78 -10.06
N TYR A 486 -13.68 2.90 -9.35
CA TYR A 486 -14.88 3.69 -9.07
C TYR A 486 -14.64 5.16 -9.40
N THR A 487 -14.36 5.44 -10.67
CA THR A 487 -14.29 6.78 -11.24
C THR A 487 -15.27 6.91 -12.42
N ALA A 488 -15.58 8.13 -12.84
CA ALA A 488 -16.42 8.38 -14.01
C ALA A 488 -15.82 7.73 -15.26
N GLU A 489 -14.50 7.83 -15.41
CA GLU A 489 -13.71 7.20 -16.47
C GLU A 489 -13.78 5.66 -16.38
N ALA A 490 -13.69 5.10 -15.16
CA ALA A 490 -13.92 3.68 -14.88
C ALA A 490 -15.23 3.18 -15.52
N PHE A 491 -16.33 3.85 -15.17
CA PHE A 491 -17.68 3.50 -15.60
C PHE A 491 -17.92 3.72 -17.09
N ALA A 492 -17.32 4.76 -17.66
CA ALA A 492 -17.36 5.01 -19.10
C ALA A 492 -16.75 3.82 -19.87
N THR A 493 -15.56 3.35 -19.50
CA THR A 493 -14.96 2.19 -20.18
C THR A 493 -15.70 0.90 -19.90
N TYR A 494 -16.31 0.71 -18.73
CA TYR A 494 -17.18 -0.44 -18.49
C TYR A 494 -18.30 -0.48 -19.53
N LEU A 495 -18.98 0.64 -19.76
CA LEU A 495 -19.98 0.75 -20.82
C LEU A 495 -19.37 0.56 -22.22
N GLU A 496 -18.24 1.20 -22.54
CA GLU A 496 -17.59 1.05 -23.85
C GLU A 496 -17.23 -0.39 -24.18
N ARG A 497 -16.81 -1.17 -23.17
CA ARG A 497 -16.43 -2.58 -23.28
C ARG A 497 -17.60 -3.55 -23.12
N THR A 498 -18.82 -3.03 -22.98
CA THR A 498 -20.06 -3.81 -23.01
C THR A 498 -20.75 -3.67 -24.37
N ARG A 499 -21.30 -4.78 -24.89
CA ARG A 499 -22.14 -4.78 -26.10
C ARG A 499 -23.36 -3.87 -25.92
N ASP A 500 -23.96 -3.42 -27.03
CA ASP A 500 -25.09 -2.49 -26.99
C ASP A 500 -26.30 -3.03 -26.20
N ASP A 501 -26.53 -4.34 -26.27
CA ASP A 501 -27.58 -5.06 -25.53
C ASP A 501 -27.04 -5.80 -24.28
N GLY A 502 -25.81 -5.48 -23.86
CA GLY A 502 -25.15 -6.02 -22.68
C GLY A 502 -25.34 -5.15 -21.44
N PHE A 503 -24.86 -5.65 -20.30
CA PHE A 503 -25.00 -5.00 -19.00
C PHE A 503 -23.69 -4.92 -18.22
N VAL A 504 -23.54 -3.85 -17.44
CA VAL A 504 -22.56 -3.76 -16.37
C VAL A 504 -23.28 -4.04 -15.06
N THR A 505 -22.67 -4.84 -14.18
CA THR A 505 -23.21 -5.15 -12.85
C THR A 505 -22.16 -5.00 -11.76
N LEU A 506 -22.55 -4.39 -10.64
CA LEU A 506 -21.69 -4.27 -9.46
C LEU A 506 -22.43 -4.65 -8.19
N THR A 507 -21.78 -5.45 -7.34
CA THR A 507 -22.30 -5.85 -6.02
C THR A 507 -21.51 -5.18 -4.91
N ARG A 508 -22.17 -4.37 -4.06
CA ARG A 508 -21.52 -3.63 -2.96
C ARG A 508 -22.38 -3.49 -1.71
N TRP A 509 -21.75 -3.16 -0.59
CA TRP A 509 -22.41 -2.90 0.69
C TRP A 509 -23.40 -1.74 0.64
N VAL A 510 -24.53 -1.91 1.33
CA VAL A 510 -25.53 -0.87 1.61
C VAL A 510 -25.33 -0.38 3.03
N LEU A 511 -24.77 0.83 3.17
CA LEU A 511 -24.41 1.44 4.45
C LEU A 511 -24.97 2.87 4.57
N PRO A 512 -26.30 3.05 4.66
CA PRO A 512 -26.90 4.36 4.91
C PRO A 512 -26.55 4.87 6.32
N ASP A 513 -26.89 6.13 6.61
CA ASP A 513 -26.86 6.66 7.98
C ASP A 513 -28.09 6.21 8.80
N GLU A 514 -28.16 6.61 10.08
CA GLU A 514 -29.26 6.29 11.00
C GLU A 514 -30.63 6.79 10.49
N ASP A 515 -30.65 7.92 9.80
CA ASP A 515 -31.86 8.53 9.23
C ASP A 515 -32.28 7.85 7.91
N GLY A 516 -31.43 6.99 7.35
CA GLY A 516 -31.66 6.28 6.11
C GLY A 516 -31.19 7.04 4.87
N PHE A 517 -30.29 8.02 4.98
CA PHE A 517 -29.68 8.64 3.79
C PHE A 517 -28.63 7.69 3.20
N PRO A 518 -28.77 7.27 1.93
CA PRO A 518 -27.73 6.50 1.26
C PRO A 518 -26.44 7.31 1.05
N ARG A 519 -25.30 6.62 1.10
CA ARG A 519 -23.96 7.20 0.89
C ARG A 519 -23.33 6.62 -0.38
N ASN A 520 -22.41 5.68 -0.21
CA ASN A 520 -21.67 5.02 -1.28
C ASN A 520 -22.60 4.36 -2.33
N THR A 521 -23.74 3.81 -1.93
CA THR A 521 -24.70 3.19 -2.86
C THR A 521 -25.41 4.22 -3.75
N LEU A 522 -25.69 5.43 -3.25
CA LEU A 522 -26.20 6.52 -4.10
C LEU A 522 -25.10 7.10 -4.98
N ARG A 523 -23.87 7.22 -4.49
CA ARG A 523 -22.73 7.58 -5.36
C ARG A 523 -22.51 6.55 -6.47
N LEU A 524 -22.70 5.26 -6.20
CA LEU A 524 -22.69 4.20 -7.21
C LEU A 524 -23.77 4.41 -8.28
N PHE A 525 -24.97 4.77 -7.85
CA PHE A 525 -26.09 5.08 -8.75
C PHE A 525 -25.83 6.32 -9.61
N THR A 526 -25.30 7.40 -9.03
CA THR A 526 -24.99 8.64 -9.75
C THR A 526 -23.82 8.47 -10.73
N MET A 527 -22.85 7.60 -10.44
CA MET A 527 -21.80 7.22 -11.39
C MET A 527 -22.37 6.46 -12.61
N ALA A 528 -23.23 5.46 -12.39
CA ALA A 528 -23.88 4.75 -13.48
C ALA A 528 -24.74 5.70 -14.34
N TRP A 529 -25.48 6.61 -13.69
CA TRP A 529 -26.24 7.66 -14.35
C TRP A 529 -25.34 8.58 -15.19
N GLY A 530 -24.25 9.07 -14.60
CA GLY A 530 -23.28 9.95 -15.26
C GLY A 530 -22.70 9.30 -16.50
N ALA A 531 -22.21 8.05 -16.38
CA ALA A 531 -21.62 7.34 -17.50
C ALA A 531 -22.60 7.10 -18.66
N LEU A 532 -23.88 6.82 -18.37
CA LEU A 532 -24.92 6.72 -19.40
C LEU A 532 -25.21 8.08 -20.06
N ALA A 533 -25.29 9.15 -19.27
CA ALA A 533 -25.51 10.50 -19.76
C ALA A 533 -24.35 10.97 -20.66
N ASP A 534 -23.11 10.72 -20.24
CA ASP A 534 -21.89 11.04 -20.99
C ASP A 534 -21.78 10.23 -22.29
N ALA A 535 -22.33 9.01 -22.30
CA ALA A 535 -22.52 8.21 -23.51
C ALA A 535 -23.63 8.73 -24.45
N GLY A 536 -24.29 9.85 -24.11
CA GLY A 536 -25.31 10.50 -24.93
C GLY A 536 -26.73 9.94 -24.77
N ILE A 537 -27.00 9.15 -23.71
CA ILE A 537 -28.32 8.58 -23.43
C ILE A 537 -29.19 9.63 -22.73
N ALA A 538 -30.30 10.00 -23.36
CA ALA A 538 -31.15 11.10 -22.91
C ALA A 538 -31.95 10.81 -21.62
N ASP A 539 -32.32 9.55 -21.37
CA ASP A 539 -33.07 9.15 -20.17
C ASP A 539 -32.38 8.00 -19.44
N PRO A 540 -31.28 8.27 -18.70
CA PRO A 540 -30.53 7.23 -17.99
C PRO A 540 -31.36 6.43 -16.99
N GLY A 541 -32.46 6.98 -16.47
CA GLY A 541 -33.32 6.28 -15.50
C GLY A 541 -33.94 4.99 -16.06
N GLN A 542 -34.21 4.93 -17.36
CA GLN A 542 -34.74 3.71 -18.00
C GLN A 542 -33.71 2.58 -18.16
N HIS A 543 -32.45 2.86 -17.82
CA HIS A 543 -31.31 2.01 -18.10
C HIS A 543 -30.66 1.46 -16.82
N ILE A 544 -31.19 1.75 -15.63
CA ILE A 544 -30.61 1.32 -14.35
C ILE A 544 -31.63 0.55 -13.52
N TYR A 545 -31.25 -0.62 -13.01
CA TYR A 545 -32.00 -1.40 -12.04
C TYR A 545 -31.15 -1.58 -10.78
N LEU A 546 -31.71 -1.35 -9.59
CA LEU A 546 -30.96 -1.44 -8.33
C LEU A 546 -31.79 -2.18 -7.28
N VAL A 547 -31.21 -3.24 -6.70
CA VAL A 547 -31.83 -4.02 -5.63
C VAL A 547 -30.87 -4.17 -4.45
N GLN A 548 -31.40 -4.61 -3.31
CA GLN A 548 -30.64 -5.01 -2.14
C GLN A 548 -31.05 -6.37 -1.59
N SER A 549 -30.09 -7.06 -0.95
CA SER A 549 -30.29 -8.28 -0.20
C SER A 549 -29.29 -8.38 0.94
N GLN A 550 -29.76 -8.65 2.17
CA GLN A 550 -28.92 -8.87 3.35
C GLN A 550 -27.76 -7.86 3.53
N GLY A 551 -28.01 -6.57 3.28
CA GLY A 551 -27.01 -5.51 3.45
C GLY A 551 -26.09 -5.29 2.23
N PHE A 552 -26.34 -5.97 1.11
CA PHE A 552 -25.69 -5.73 -0.18
C PHE A 552 -26.66 -5.14 -1.18
N SER A 553 -26.12 -4.43 -2.16
CA SER A 553 -26.81 -3.89 -3.32
C SER A 553 -26.22 -4.48 -4.59
N VAL A 554 -27.06 -4.66 -5.60
CA VAL A 554 -26.66 -4.99 -6.97
C VAL A 554 -27.25 -3.96 -7.90
N ILE A 555 -26.38 -3.24 -8.59
CA ILE A 555 -26.75 -2.31 -9.66
C ILE A 555 -26.54 -3.00 -11.00
N ILE A 556 -27.51 -2.90 -11.90
CA ILE A 556 -27.42 -3.39 -13.28
C ILE A 556 -27.72 -2.21 -14.20
N PHE A 557 -26.86 -1.93 -15.17
CA PHE A 557 -27.08 -0.87 -16.13
C PHE A 557 -26.50 -1.18 -17.51
N GLY A 558 -27.02 -0.56 -18.56
CA GLY A 558 -26.59 -0.84 -19.94
C GLY A 558 -27.01 0.23 -20.95
N LYS A 559 -26.44 0.17 -22.15
CA LYS A 559 -26.66 1.18 -23.21
C LYS A 559 -28.09 1.16 -23.76
N THR A 560 -28.75 0.00 -23.75
CA THR A 560 -30.14 -0.16 -24.20
C THR A 560 -31.07 -0.17 -22.98
N PRO A 561 -32.23 0.50 -23.03
CA PRO A 561 -33.17 0.51 -21.91
C PRO A 561 -33.73 -0.90 -21.66
N PHE A 562 -34.09 -1.19 -20.41
CA PHE A 562 -34.67 -2.48 -20.08
C PHE A 562 -36.00 -2.71 -20.82
N THR A 563 -36.12 -3.88 -21.43
CA THR A 563 -37.39 -4.33 -22.01
C THR A 563 -38.37 -4.76 -20.92
N ASP A 564 -39.67 -4.71 -21.21
CA ASP A 564 -40.70 -5.14 -20.26
C ASP A 564 -40.55 -6.62 -19.85
N ALA A 565 -40.06 -7.48 -20.76
CA ALA A 565 -39.78 -8.87 -20.46
C ALA A 565 -38.59 -9.06 -19.50
N GLN A 566 -37.55 -8.25 -19.64
CA GLN A 566 -36.41 -8.26 -18.72
C GLN A 566 -36.83 -7.76 -17.34
N LEU A 567 -37.57 -6.65 -17.26
CA LEU A 567 -38.08 -6.12 -15.99
C LEU A 567 -39.01 -7.13 -15.30
N ALA A 568 -39.95 -7.74 -16.02
CA ALA A 568 -40.82 -8.76 -15.47
C ALA A 568 -40.04 -9.98 -14.93
N THR A 569 -38.91 -10.34 -15.56
CA THR A 569 -38.03 -11.40 -15.07
C THR A 569 -37.30 -10.98 -13.80
N LEU A 570 -36.76 -9.76 -13.76
CA LEU A 570 -36.06 -9.24 -12.59
C LEU A 570 -37.00 -9.09 -11.39
N ASP A 571 -38.22 -8.60 -11.60
CA ASP A 571 -39.21 -8.41 -10.55
C ASP A 571 -39.66 -9.75 -9.96
N ALA A 572 -39.98 -10.72 -10.83
CA ALA A 572 -40.38 -12.06 -10.40
C ALA A 572 -39.26 -12.78 -9.62
N GLU A 573 -38.01 -12.66 -10.08
CA GLU A 573 -36.87 -13.26 -9.38
C GLU A 573 -36.54 -12.52 -8.07
N SER A 574 -36.68 -11.19 -8.03
CA SER A 574 -36.47 -10.40 -6.81
C SER A 574 -37.53 -10.73 -5.76
N GLU A 575 -38.80 -10.87 -6.14
CA GLU A 575 -39.86 -11.32 -5.24
C GLU A 575 -39.60 -12.76 -4.74
N ARG A 576 -39.26 -13.69 -5.66
CA ARG A 576 -38.98 -15.08 -5.32
C ARG A 576 -37.80 -15.22 -4.36
N LEU A 577 -36.78 -14.37 -4.48
CA LEU A 577 -35.56 -14.40 -3.70
C LEU A 577 -35.57 -13.42 -2.52
N ASP A 578 -36.67 -12.71 -2.26
CA ASP A 578 -36.77 -11.72 -1.17
C ASP A 578 -35.70 -10.61 -1.28
N PHE A 579 -35.47 -10.13 -2.51
CA PHE A 579 -34.61 -8.98 -2.80
C PHE A 579 -35.46 -7.70 -2.85
N GLY A 580 -35.04 -6.68 -2.11
CA GLY A 580 -35.75 -5.41 -2.04
C GLY A 580 -35.32 -4.46 -3.15
N ALA A 581 -36.26 -3.93 -3.93
CA ALA A 581 -35.97 -2.89 -4.92
C ALA A 581 -35.53 -1.58 -4.24
N LEU A 582 -34.42 -1.02 -4.70
CA LEU A 582 -33.95 0.32 -4.33
C LEU A 582 -34.28 1.35 -5.42
N TYR A 583 -34.25 0.93 -6.69
CA TYR A 583 -34.64 1.75 -7.84
C TYR A 583 -35.17 0.86 -8.97
N HIS A 584 -36.28 1.28 -9.59
CA HIS A 584 -36.92 0.57 -10.69
C HIS A 584 -37.19 1.53 -11.89
N PRO A 585 -36.80 1.17 -13.14
CA PRO A 585 -36.93 2.02 -14.33
C PRO A 585 -38.31 2.58 -14.67
N ARG A 586 -39.39 1.90 -14.26
CA ARG A 586 -40.77 2.21 -14.67
C ARG A 586 -41.66 2.80 -13.58
N HIS A 587 -41.27 2.67 -12.33
CA HIS A 587 -42.11 3.05 -11.20
C HIS A 587 -41.24 3.29 -9.95
N PRO A 588 -41.63 4.21 -9.06
CA PRO A 588 -40.88 4.47 -7.84
C PRO A 588 -40.90 3.25 -6.92
N SER A 589 -39.82 3.06 -6.15
CA SER A 589 -39.66 1.96 -5.20
C SER A 589 -39.80 2.47 -3.76
N GLU A 590 -40.47 1.71 -2.89
CA GLU A 590 -40.49 2.03 -1.46
C GLU A 590 -39.12 1.78 -0.84
N TYR A 591 -38.54 2.81 -0.20
CA TYR A 591 -37.27 2.67 0.49
C TYR A 591 -37.49 2.53 2.00
N VAL A 592 -37.14 1.36 2.54
CA VAL A 592 -37.27 1.04 3.97
C VAL A 592 -35.94 1.28 4.67
N ASN A 593 -35.96 2.14 5.69
CA ASN A 593 -34.79 2.41 6.52
C ASN A 593 -34.35 1.12 7.25
N PRO A 594 -33.10 0.66 7.09
CA PRO A 594 -32.65 -0.61 7.65
C PRO A 594 -32.59 -0.62 9.19
N TYR A 595 -32.47 0.55 9.83
CA TYR A 595 -32.39 0.73 11.28
C TYR A 595 -33.77 0.85 11.92
N THR A 596 -34.61 1.75 11.42
CA THR A 596 -35.93 2.03 12.02
C THR A 596 -37.05 1.15 11.47
N LYS A 597 -36.80 0.47 10.33
CA LYS A 597 -37.79 -0.32 9.57
C LYS A 597 -38.99 0.48 9.05
N GLY A 598 -38.95 1.81 9.13
CA GLY A 598 -39.96 2.69 8.54
C GLY A 598 -39.67 3.01 7.08
N VAL A 599 -40.72 3.31 6.31
CA VAL A 599 -40.58 3.85 4.94
C VAL A 599 -40.08 5.29 5.04
N VAL A 600 -39.04 5.61 4.28
CA VAL A 600 -38.40 6.92 4.20
C VAL A 600 -38.30 7.36 2.74
N THR A 601 -37.89 8.62 2.50
CA THR A 601 -37.69 9.14 1.14
C THR A 601 -36.71 8.26 0.36
N ASN A 602 -37.11 7.89 -0.86
CA ASN A 602 -36.23 7.18 -1.78
C ASN A 602 -35.35 8.19 -2.55
N TRP A 603 -34.13 8.40 -2.05
CA TRP A 603 -33.19 9.35 -2.66
C TRP A 603 -32.68 8.95 -4.05
N TYR A 604 -32.82 7.68 -4.45
CA TYR A 604 -32.51 7.25 -5.82
C TYR A 604 -33.56 7.79 -6.81
N ASP A 605 -34.84 7.66 -6.44
CA ASP A 605 -35.97 8.20 -7.22
C ASP A 605 -35.93 9.74 -7.25
N GLU A 606 -35.65 10.39 -6.12
CA GLU A 606 -35.49 11.86 -6.05
C GLU A 606 -34.35 12.35 -6.96
N PHE A 607 -33.19 11.69 -6.94
CA PHE A 607 -32.10 12.02 -7.86
C PHE A 607 -32.52 11.82 -9.30
N ALA A 608 -33.17 10.70 -9.64
CA ALA A 608 -33.62 10.42 -11.00
C ALA A 608 -34.63 11.47 -11.51
N ALA A 609 -35.56 11.90 -10.66
CA ALA A 609 -36.58 12.90 -10.98
C ALA A 609 -36.06 14.35 -10.97
N ALA A 610 -34.94 14.64 -10.31
CA ALA A 610 -34.40 15.99 -10.20
C ALA A 610 -34.10 16.60 -11.60
N PRO A 611 -34.66 17.76 -11.95
CA PRO A 611 -34.40 18.39 -13.25
C PRO A 611 -32.98 18.96 -13.34
N ASP A 612 -32.45 19.44 -12.21
CA ASP A 612 -31.09 19.94 -12.08
C ASP A 612 -30.30 18.99 -11.17
N LYS A 613 -29.45 18.17 -11.78
CA LYS A 613 -28.60 17.21 -11.04
C LYS A 613 -27.54 17.93 -10.21
N GLN A 614 -27.07 19.09 -10.65
CA GLN A 614 -26.07 19.86 -9.91
C GLN A 614 -26.68 20.43 -8.63
N ALA A 615 -27.89 20.99 -8.69
CA ALA A 615 -28.59 21.44 -7.50
C ALA A 615 -28.81 20.30 -6.49
N PHE A 616 -29.14 19.09 -6.95
CA PHE A 616 -29.21 17.92 -6.08
C PHE A 616 -27.85 17.62 -5.43
N PHE A 617 -26.76 17.63 -6.22
CA PHE A 617 -25.41 17.42 -5.69
C PHE A 617 -24.97 18.49 -4.70
N ASP A 618 -25.48 19.72 -4.78
CA ASP A 618 -25.12 20.77 -3.84
C ASP A 618 -25.93 20.64 -2.53
N ASP A 619 -27.21 20.30 -2.63
CA ASP A 619 -28.15 20.23 -1.50
C ASP A 619 -28.10 18.90 -0.71
N TYR A 620 -27.67 17.80 -1.35
CA TYR A 620 -27.69 16.48 -0.70
C TYR A 620 -26.70 16.40 0.47
N ARG A 621 -27.09 15.73 1.55
CA ARG A 621 -26.35 15.67 2.84
C ARG A 621 -24.89 15.22 2.69
N TYR A 622 -24.61 14.31 1.76
CA TYR A 622 -23.29 13.72 1.50
C TYR A 622 -22.76 14.10 0.12
N ASP A 623 -21.44 14.07 -0.08
CA ASP A 623 -20.84 14.16 -1.41
C ASP A 623 -21.10 12.83 -2.14
N VAL A 624 -22.04 12.88 -3.09
CA VAL A 624 -22.41 11.77 -3.98
C VAL A 624 -22.11 12.11 -5.45
N VAL A 625 -21.28 13.13 -5.68
CA VAL A 625 -20.78 13.46 -7.02
C VAL A 625 -19.92 12.29 -7.52
N PRO A 626 -20.02 11.90 -8.80
CA PRO A 626 -19.12 10.94 -9.41
C PRO A 626 -17.64 11.38 -9.23
N PRO A 627 -16.79 10.60 -8.54
CA PRO A 627 -15.34 10.85 -8.50
C PRO A 627 -14.70 10.64 -9.88
N THR A 628 -13.54 11.25 -10.11
CA THR A 628 -12.76 11.15 -11.36
C THR A 628 -11.40 10.52 -11.10
N ASP A 629 -10.65 10.17 -12.14
CA ASP A 629 -9.27 9.68 -12.01
C ASP A 629 -8.33 10.72 -11.34
N ASP A 630 -8.60 12.02 -11.50
CA ASP A 630 -7.90 13.10 -10.80
C ASP A 630 -8.27 13.19 -9.31
N ARG A 631 -9.47 12.70 -8.92
CA ARG A 631 -9.97 12.72 -7.54
C ARG A 631 -10.62 11.36 -7.18
N PRO A 632 -9.85 10.25 -7.10
CA PRO A 632 -10.39 8.89 -7.09
C PRO A 632 -10.79 8.41 -5.67
N PHE A 633 -11.49 9.25 -4.90
CA PHE A 633 -11.81 9.01 -3.49
C PHE A 633 -13.28 8.58 -3.30
N PHE A 634 -13.65 7.46 -3.92
CA PHE A 634 -15.04 6.97 -3.93
C PHE A 634 -15.65 6.80 -2.52
N PHE A 635 -14.87 6.29 -1.56
CA PHE A 635 -15.35 6.03 -0.20
C PHE A 635 -15.50 7.30 0.66
N GLU A 636 -14.95 8.43 0.22
CA GLU A 636 -15.06 9.68 0.95
C GLU A 636 -16.29 10.47 0.52
N THR A 637 -17.37 10.31 1.28
CA THR A 637 -18.68 10.92 1.01
C THR A 637 -19.00 12.09 1.94
N SER A 638 -18.09 12.49 2.83
CA SER A 638 -18.32 13.65 3.71
C SER A 638 -18.02 14.95 2.96
N ARG A 639 -18.73 16.02 3.31
CA ARG A 639 -18.46 17.36 2.75
C ARG A 639 -17.41 18.08 3.58
N PHE A 640 -16.51 18.79 2.91
CA PHE A 640 -15.47 19.59 3.57
C PHE A 640 -16.08 20.68 4.47
N GLU A 641 -17.23 21.24 4.10
CA GLU A 641 -17.93 22.26 4.92
C GLU A 641 -18.37 21.73 6.29
N GLN A 642 -18.59 20.42 6.41
CA GLN A 642 -18.98 19.78 7.65
C GLN A 642 -17.78 19.52 8.58
N LEU A 643 -16.54 19.84 8.20
CA LEU A 643 -15.30 19.55 8.95
C LEU A 643 -15.31 19.92 10.44
N LEU A 644 -16.05 20.97 10.81
CA LEU A 644 -16.14 21.47 12.19
C LEU A 644 -17.33 20.88 12.97
N GLU A 645 -18.18 20.08 12.33
CA GLU A 645 -19.31 19.42 12.97
C GLU A 645 -18.90 18.15 13.71
N LYS A 646 -19.61 17.82 14.78
CA LYS A 646 -19.34 16.61 15.58
C LYS A 646 -19.58 15.31 14.77
N SER A 647 -20.53 15.34 13.85
CA SER A 647 -20.83 14.31 12.83
C SER A 647 -19.63 14.02 11.92
N SER A 648 -18.74 14.99 11.70
CA SER A 648 -17.53 14.83 10.91
C SER A 648 -16.35 14.27 11.67
N PHE A 649 -16.51 13.90 12.94
CA PHE A 649 -15.51 13.13 13.69
C PHE A 649 -15.99 11.70 13.94
N PHE A 650 -17.29 11.46 14.00
CA PHE A 650 -17.87 10.16 14.31
C PHE A 650 -19.01 9.83 13.35
N ASN A 651 -18.85 8.74 12.60
CA ASN A 651 -19.88 8.13 11.78
C ASN A 651 -20.97 7.52 12.69
N PRO A 652 -22.26 7.53 12.30
CA PRO A 652 -23.36 6.86 13.01
C PRO A 652 -23.11 5.38 13.37
N LEU A 653 -22.23 4.67 12.65
CA LEU A 653 -21.79 3.32 13.02
C LEU A 653 -20.75 3.29 14.17
N GLY A 654 -20.44 4.43 14.79
CA GLY A 654 -19.49 4.58 15.90
C GLY A 654 -18.02 4.74 15.49
N GLY A 655 -17.68 4.71 14.20
CA GLY A 655 -16.31 4.84 13.68
C GLY A 655 -15.88 6.29 13.42
N VAL A 656 -14.57 6.59 13.38
CA VAL A 656 -14.06 7.92 13.03
C VAL A 656 -14.20 8.15 11.51
N THR A 657 -14.69 9.32 11.08
CA THR A 657 -14.76 9.66 9.64
C THR A 657 -13.35 9.92 9.06
N ALA A 658 -13.23 10.01 7.73
CA ALA A 658 -11.99 10.37 7.05
C ALA A 658 -11.41 11.71 7.49
N HIS A 659 -12.27 12.72 7.54
CA HIS A 659 -11.92 14.07 7.94
C HIS A 659 -11.45 14.08 9.40
N GLY A 660 -12.15 13.36 10.28
CA GLY A 660 -11.72 13.16 11.67
C GLY A 660 -10.35 12.49 11.76
N ILE A 661 -10.11 11.45 10.97
CA ILE A 661 -8.81 10.75 10.91
C ILE A 661 -7.71 11.68 10.40
N LEU A 662 -7.93 12.41 9.30
CA LEU A 662 -6.97 13.37 8.75
C LEU A 662 -6.64 14.47 9.76
N VAL A 663 -7.64 15.05 10.43
CA VAL A 663 -7.44 16.10 11.44
C VAL A 663 -6.64 15.56 12.62
N VAL A 664 -6.97 14.36 13.11
CA VAL A 664 -6.23 13.71 14.20
C VAL A 664 -4.80 13.39 13.76
N LEU A 665 -4.59 12.77 12.61
CA LEU A 665 -3.27 12.45 12.06
C LEU A 665 -2.44 13.72 11.85
N PHE A 666 -3.02 14.76 11.26
CA PHE A 666 -2.36 16.04 11.06
C PHE A 666 -1.98 16.68 12.40
N GLY A 667 -2.89 16.70 13.37
CA GLY A 667 -2.62 17.16 14.72
C GLY A 667 -1.49 16.37 15.40
N LEU A 668 -1.49 15.05 15.30
CA LEU A 668 -0.45 14.17 15.84
C LEU A 668 0.91 14.41 15.16
N VAL A 669 0.95 14.56 13.84
CA VAL A 669 2.18 14.88 13.08
C VAL A 669 2.72 16.26 13.47
N LEU A 670 1.85 17.27 13.59
CA LEU A 670 2.24 18.60 14.06
C LEU A 670 2.77 18.58 15.50
N LEU A 671 2.11 17.83 16.40
CA LEU A 671 2.54 17.67 17.79
C LEU A 671 3.87 16.93 17.90
N ALA A 672 4.02 15.82 17.16
CA ALA A 672 5.27 15.07 17.09
C ALA A 672 6.38 15.97 16.54
N GLY A 673 6.14 16.68 15.44
CA GLY A 673 7.07 17.66 14.88
C GLY A 673 7.44 18.77 15.84
N TRP A 674 6.46 19.33 16.55
CA TRP A 674 6.69 20.33 17.57
C TRP A 674 7.59 19.79 18.68
N PHE A 675 7.27 18.62 19.24
CA PHE A 675 7.95 18.05 20.39
C PHE A 675 9.36 17.54 20.05
N PHE A 676 9.51 16.84 18.92
CA PHE A 676 10.73 16.17 18.52
C PHE A 676 11.66 17.02 17.65
N VAL A 677 11.11 18.01 16.93
CA VAL A 677 11.88 18.84 15.99
C VAL A 677 11.92 20.30 16.46
N LEU A 678 10.79 21.02 16.47
CA LEU A 678 10.80 22.47 16.68
C LEU A 678 11.19 22.90 18.11
N MET A 679 10.70 22.20 19.14
CA MET A 679 10.94 22.54 20.55
C MET A 679 12.42 22.38 20.96
N PRO A 680 13.11 21.25 20.67
CA PRO A 680 14.52 21.12 20.99
C PRO A 680 15.41 22.08 20.17
N LEU A 681 14.97 22.43 18.94
CA LEU A 681 15.62 23.44 18.11
C LEU A 681 15.44 24.85 18.68
N ARG A 682 14.28 25.22 19.24
CA ARG A 682 14.11 26.52 19.93
C ARG A 682 15.02 26.65 21.17
N ARG A 683 15.23 25.54 21.89
CA ARG A 683 16.17 25.48 23.03
C ARG A 683 17.65 25.46 22.61
N LEU A 684 17.97 25.51 21.32
CA LEU A 684 19.31 25.80 20.80
C LEU A 684 19.55 27.31 20.61
N GLY A 685 18.71 28.17 21.20
CA GLY A 685 18.82 29.63 21.23
C GLY A 685 20.09 30.23 21.88
N GLY A 686 21.25 29.59 21.70
CA GLY A 686 22.59 30.08 21.96
C GLY A 686 23.46 30.15 20.70
N ILE A 687 22.88 30.08 19.48
CA ILE A 687 23.60 30.52 18.28
C ILE A 687 23.69 32.05 18.38
N SER A 688 24.87 32.58 18.71
CA SER A 688 25.09 34.02 18.82
C SER A 688 24.67 34.73 17.53
N GLU A 689 24.17 35.96 17.62
CA GLU A 689 23.89 36.78 16.44
C GLU A 689 25.14 36.92 15.54
N GLU A 690 26.33 36.83 16.14
CA GLU A 690 27.64 36.80 15.46
C GLU A 690 27.89 35.52 14.65
N ALA A 691 27.51 34.33 15.13
CA ALA A 691 27.65 33.06 14.38
C ALA A 691 26.65 32.92 13.22
N VAL A 692 25.58 33.74 13.23
CA VAL A 692 24.58 33.86 12.15
C VAL A 692 24.89 35.06 11.23
N ALA A 693 25.93 35.84 11.51
CA ALA A 693 26.27 37.07 10.79
C ALA A 693 26.32 36.83 9.27
N GLY A 694 25.22 37.17 8.58
CA GLY A 694 25.08 37.05 7.13
C GLY A 694 23.80 36.34 6.66
N VAL A 695 23.31 35.29 7.34
CA VAL A 695 22.19 34.45 6.83
C VAL A 695 20.91 34.69 7.62
N ARG A 696 19.84 35.12 6.95
CA ARG A 696 18.53 35.33 7.61
C ARG A 696 17.87 33.98 7.90
N ARG A 697 17.49 33.75 9.17
CA ARG A 697 16.85 32.49 9.63
C ARG A 697 15.55 32.18 8.89
N LEU A 698 14.68 33.17 8.68
CA LEU A 698 13.38 32.96 8.04
C LEU A 698 13.51 32.49 6.57
N PRO A 699 14.28 33.13 5.67
CA PRO A 699 14.53 32.61 4.33
C PRO A 699 15.16 31.21 4.30
N LEU A 700 16.05 30.88 5.23
CA LEU A 700 16.59 29.52 5.36
C LEU A 700 15.48 28.52 5.67
N MET A 701 14.65 28.82 6.66
CA MET A 701 13.53 27.97 7.04
C MET A 701 12.55 27.80 5.87
N LEU A 702 12.12 28.90 5.24
CA LEU A 702 11.19 28.88 4.11
C LEU A 702 11.75 28.08 2.93
N TYR A 703 13.03 28.25 2.60
CA TYR A 703 13.66 27.52 1.51
C TYR A 703 13.61 26.00 1.73
N PHE A 704 14.17 25.50 2.84
CA PHE A 704 14.24 24.05 3.08
C PHE A 704 12.88 23.43 3.44
N ALA A 705 11.98 24.20 4.06
CA ALA A 705 10.60 23.78 4.28
C ALA A 705 9.87 23.55 2.95
N SER A 706 9.98 24.51 2.03
CA SER A 706 9.40 24.43 0.70
C SER A 706 9.99 23.30 -0.14
N LEU A 707 11.29 23.01 -0.03
CA LEU A 707 11.89 21.87 -0.73
C LEU A 707 11.29 20.55 -0.25
N GLY A 708 11.19 20.34 1.06
CA GLY A 708 10.64 19.11 1.63
C GLY A 708 9.15 18.93 1.34
N LEU A 709 8.37 20.01 1.46
CA LEU A 709 6.93 20.01 1.19
C LEU A 709 6.63 19.86 -0.31
N GLY A 710 7.28 20.67 -1.16
CA GLY A 710 7.06 20.63 -2.61
C GLY A 710 7.46 19.27 -3.21
N PHE A 711 8.55 18.67 -2.71
CA PHE A 711 9.00 17.36 -3.20
C PHE A 711 7.95 16.28 -2.97
N ILE A 712 7.44 16.16 -1.74
CA ILE A 712 6.49 15.07 -1.39
C ILE A 712 5.10 15.30 -2.00
N LEU A 713 4.65 16.55 -2.15
CA LEU A 713 3.38 16.85 -2.84
C LEU A 713 3.42 16.36 -4.29
N VAL A 714 4.50 16.67 -5.01
CA VAL A 714 4.66 16.27 -6.42
C VAL A 714 4.94 14.78 -6.55
N GLU A 715 5.84 14.23 -5.74
CA GLU A 715 6.25 12.82 -5.84
C GLU A 715 5.10 11.86 -5.53
N VAL A 716 4.32 12.09 -4.48
CA VAL A 716 3.21 11.21 -4.11
C VAL A 716 2.14 11.21 -5.20
N VAL A 717 1.78 12.37 -5.76
CA VAL A 717 0.78 12.44 -6.84
C VAL A 717 1.25 11.73 -8.09
N LEU A 718 2.49 11.95 -8.53
CA LEU A 718 3.03 11.24 -9.68
C LEU A 718 3.05 9.72 -9.43
N SER A 719 3.40 9.29 -8.23
CA SER A 719 3.31 7.87 -7.86
C SER A 719 1.90 7.29 -8.07
N GLN A 720 0.83 8.07 -7.81
CA GLN A 720 -0.55 7.61 -8.04
C GLN A 720 -0.94 7.59 -9.52
N GLU A 721 -0.69 8.65 -10.28
CA GLU A 721 -1.07 8.72 -11.70
C GLU A 721 -0.38 7.62 -12.54
N PHE A 722 0.88 7.32 -12.24
CA PHE A 722 1.62 6.30 -12.96
C PHE A 722 1.19 4.85 -12.60
N ILE A 723 0.43 4.63 -11.52
CA ILE A 723 -0.12 3.30 -11.18
C ILE A 723 -1.10 2.82 -12.23
N LEU A 724 -2.02 3.71 -12.64
CA LEU A 724 -3.01 3.42 -13.66
C LEU A 724 -2.35 3.04 -14.99
N PHE A 725 -1.42 3.88 -15.45
CA PHE A 725 -0.70 3.67 -16.71
C PHE A 725 0.14 2.39 -16.75
N LEU A 726 0.86 2.07 -15.67
CA LEU A 726 1.71 0.88 -15.64
C LEU A 726 0.89 -0.42 -15.45
N GLY A 727 -0.29 -0.31 -14.82
CA GLY A 727 -1.28 -1.39 -14.72
C GLY A 727 -0.97 -2.45 -13.69
N ASN A 728 -0.04 -2.15 -12.79
CA ASN A 728 0.31 -3.02 -11.69
C ASN A 728 0.88 -2.16 -10.55
N PRO A 729 0.20 -2.02 -9.40
CA PRO A 729 0.64 -1.18 -8.29
C PRO A 729 2.06 -1.50 -7.81
N LEU A 730 2.46 -2.78 -7.91
CA LEU A 730 3.78 -3.28 -7.55
C LEU A 730 4.90 -2.64 -8.37
N TYR A 731 4.81 -2.81 -9.68
CA TYR A 731 5.80 -2.30 -10.62
C TYR A 731 5.74 -0.79 -10.66
N SER A 732 4.56 -0.21 -10.48
CA SER A 732 4.36 1.22 -10.53
C SER A 732 5.08 1.91 -9.38
N LEU A 733 4.82 1.51 -8.14
CA LEU A 733 5.50 2.10 -7.00
C LEU A 733 7.01 1.86 -7.09
N ALA A 734 7.43 0.66 -7.47
CA ALA A 734 8.85 0.34 -7.61
C ALA A 734 9.54 1.17 -8.70
N VAL A 735 8.95 1.28 -9.89
CA VAL A 735 9.50 2.01 -11.04
C VAL A 735 9.48 3.51 -10.78
N VAL A 736 8.38 4.05 -10.25
CA VAL A 736 8.26 5.49 -9.99
C VAL A 736 9.25 5.90 -8.91
N LEU A 737 9.22 5.25 -7.73
CA LEU A 737 10.10 5.59 -6.63
C LEU A 737 11.58 5.36 -7.00
N PHE A 738 11.91 4.25 -7.67
CA PHE A 738 13.25 4.01 -8.20
C PHE A 738 13.69 5.14 -9.12
N SER A 739 12.85 5.51 -10.09
CA SER A 739 13.17 6.55 -11.08
C SER A 739 13.35 7.90 -10.40
N VAL A 740 12.40 8.31 -9.57
CA VAL A 740 12.45 9.59 -8.85
C VAL A 740 13.72 9.69 -8.01
N LEU A 741 14.06 8.65 -7.25
CA LEU A 741 15.27 8.64 -6.41
C LEU A 741 16.56 8.61 -7.24
N VAL A 742 16.65 7.77 -8.27
CA VAL A 742 17.85 7.66 -9.10
C VAL A 742 18.11 8.96 -9.86
N PHE A 743 17.09 9.51 -10.52
CA PHE A 743 17.24 10.75 -11.29
C PHE A 743 17.43 11.96 -10.38
N SER A 744 16.79 12.02 -9.20
CA SER A 744 17.11 13.03 -8.18
C SER A 744 18.56 12.89 -7.69
N GLY A 745 19.06 11.66 -7.55
CA GLY A 745 20.46 11.39 -7.22
C GLY A 745 21.44 11.87 -8.31
N ILE A 746 21.08 11.68 -9.58
CA ILE A 746 21.84 12.23 -10.72
C ILE A 746 21.81 13.76 -10.70
N GLY A 747 20.63 14.36 -10.48
CA GLY A 747 20.46 15.80 -10.30
C GLY A 747 21.34 16.35 -9.18
N ALA A 748 21.37 15.67 -8.04
CA ALA A 748 22.23 16.03 -6.92
C ALA A 748 23.72 16.00 -7.28
N ALA A 749 24.20 15.02 -8.07
CA ALA A 749 25.58 15.00 -8.55
C ALA A 749 25.87 16.15 -9.53
N LEU A 750 24.94 16.43 -10.44
CA LEU A 750 25.03 17.51 -11.42
C LEU A 750 24.94 18.90 -10.82
N SER A 751 24.41 19.03 -9.60
CA SER A 751 24.33 20.32 -8.89
C SER A 751 25.66 21.05 -8.80
N SER A 752 26.79 20.32 -8.74
CA SER A 752 28.15 20.91 -8.75
C SER A 752 28.47 21.75 -10.00
N ARG A 753 27.76 21.53 -11.11
CA ARG A 753 27.89 22.29 -12.36
C ARG A 753 26.97 23.51 -12.43
N VAL A 754 26.02 23.64 -11.51
CA VAL A 754 25.05 24.72 -11.47
C VAL A 754 25.41 25.68 -10.33
N LYS A 755 25.57 26.97 -10.62
CA LYS A 755 25.93 27.97 -9.59
C LYS A 755 24.73 28.52 -8.82
N HIS A 756 23.56 28.54 -9.46
CA HIS A 756 22.37 29.24 -8.99
C HIS A 756 21.21 28.25 -8.80
N PRO A 757 20.80 27.90 -7.55
CA PRO A 757 19.58 27.13 -7.27
C PRO A 757 18.33 27.66 -7.94
N GLU A 758 18.27 28.96 -8.24
CA GLU A 758 17.14 29.59 -8.92
C GLU A 758 16.85 28.93 -10.27
N LEU A 759 17.89 28.56 -11.04
CA LEU A 759 17.70 27.91 -12.34
C LEU A 759 17.10 26.52 -12.20
N ALA A 760 17.55 25.75 -11.20
CA ALA A 760 16.99 24.44 -10.91
C ALA A 760 15.54 24.56 -10.44
N LEU A 761 15.24 25.53 -9.58
CA LEU A 761 13.87 25.79 -9.09
C LEU A 761 12.93 26.23 -10.21
N ILE A 762 13.36 27.10 -11.12
CA ILE A 762 12.58 27.49 -12.30
C ILE A 762 12.28 26.27 -13.17
N ALA A 763 13.27 25.38 -13.38
CA ALA A 763 13.06 24.15 -14.13
C ALA A 763 12.04 23.22 -13.45
N VAL A 764 12.11 23.05 -12.12
CA VAL A 764 11.13 22.27 -11.34
C VAL A 764 9.72 22.87 -11.51
N ILE A 765 9.57 24.18 -11.31
CA ILE A 765 8.27 24.86 -11.41
C ILE A 765 7.69 24.72 -12.82
N ALA A 766 8.50 24.93 -13.85
CA ALA A 766 8.06 24.83 -15.24
C ALA A 766 7.62 23.40 -15.59
N LEU A 767 8.41 22.38 -15.21
CA LEU A 767 8.09 20.99 -15.49
C LEU A 767 6.86 20.52 -14.70
N ALA A 768 6.78 20.83 -13.40
CA ALA A 768 5.63 20.49 -12.57
C ALA A 768 4.34 21.20 -13.02
N ALA A 769 4.42 22.42 -13.55
CA ALA A 769 3.25 23.10 -14.12
C ALA A 769 2.78 22.47 -15.43
N VAL A 770 3.69 21.90 -16.23
CA VAL A 770 3.38 21.32 -17.55
C VAL A 770 2.87 19.88 -17.44
N TYR A 771 3.38 19.07 -16.51
CA TYR A 771 3.03 17.64 -16.42
C TYR A 771 1.52 17.35 -16.34
N PRO A 772 0.75 18.00 -15.45
CA PRO A 772 -0.70 17.81 -15.41
C PRO A 772 -1.42 18.08 -16.73
N LEU A 773 -0.82 18.83 -17.66
CA LEU A 773 -1.41 19.17 -18.95
C LEU A 773 -1.07 18.16 -20.06
N ILE A 774 -0.10 17.28 -19.85
CA ILE A 774 0.42 16.40 -20.90
C ILE A 774 0.36 14.91 -20.54
N LEU A 775 0.20 14.55 -19.26
CA LEU A 775 0.32 13.16 -18.82
C LEU A 775 -0.79 12.29 -19.42
N ASP A 776 -2.04 12.72 -19.34
CA ASP A 776 -3.21 11.98 -19.86
C ASP A 776 -3.04 11.67 -21.36
N ASP A 777 -2.74 12.70 -22.17
CA ASP A 777 -2.48 12.57 -23.61
C ASP A 777 -1.35 11.58 -23.94
N VAL A 778 -0.30 11.53 -23.10
CA VAL A 778 0.82 10.61 -23.30
C VAL A 778 0.45 9.20 -22.88
N PHE A 779 -0.27 9.05 -21.76
CA PHE A 779 -0.74 7.77 -21.26
C PHE A 779 -1.66 7.10 -22.28
N ASP A 780 -2.67 7.80 -22.79
CA ASP A 780 -3.60 7.27 -23.79
C ASP A 780 -2.89 6.72 -25.04
N ARG A 781 -1.89 7.46 -25.55
CA ARG A 781 -1.13 7.05 -26.75
C ARG A 781 -0.16 5.91 -26.49
N ALA A 782 0.32 5.78 -25.25
CA ALA A 782 1.33 4.79 -24.87
C ALA A 782 0.75 3.55 -24.16
N LEU A 783 -0.54 3.56 -23.81
CA LEU A 783 -1.18 2.51 -23.01
C LEU A 783 -1.11 1.12 -23.66
N MET A 784 -1.23 1.10 -24.99
CA MET A 784 -1.17 -0.12 -25.80
C MET A 784 0.23 -0.73 -25.91
N LEU A 785 1.29 -0.02 -25.48
CA LEU A 785 2.64 -0.58 -25.45
C LEU A 785 2.71 -1.80 -24.51
N PRO A 786 3.62 -2.76 -24.76
CA PRO A 786 3.89 -3.82 -23.80
C PRO A 786 4.48 -3.23 -22.51
N THR A 787 4.44 -3.98 -21.41
CA THR A 787 4.90 -3.53 -20.08
C THR A 787 6.31 -2.89 -20.10
N PRO A 788 7.34 -3.44 -20.79
CA PRO A 788 8.64 -2.79 -20.87
C PRO A 788 8.60 -1.42 -21.57
N GLY A 789 7.74 -1.26 -22.58
CA GLY A 789 7.55 0.00 -23.28
C GLY A 789 6.92 1.07 -22.38
N ARG A 790 5.89 0.70 -21.61
CA ARG A 790 5.29 1.61 -20.62
C ARG A 790 6.28 1.99 -19.52
N ILE A 791 7.06 1.05 -19.00
CA ILE A 791 8.14 1.34 -18.03
C ILE A 791 9.14 2.35 -18.63
N ALA A 792 9.55 2.17 -19.88
CA ALA A 792 10.47 3.10 -20.53
C ALA A 792 9.88 4.51 -20.69
N VAL A 793 8.59 4.61 -21.05
CA VAL A 793 7.87 5.89 -21.11
C VAL A 793 7.79 6.54 -19.72
N SER A 794 7.43 5.79 -18.68
CA SER A 794 7.38 6.31 -17.31
C SER A 794 8.73 6.83 -16.82
N VAL A 795 9.80 6.06 -17.05
CA VAL A 795 11.18 6.47 -16.74
C VAL A 795 11.54 7.75 -17.48
N ALA A 796 11.20 7.86 -18.77
CA ALA A 796 11.49 9.03 -19.60
C ALA A 796 10.72 10.28 -19.15
N LEU A 797 9.47 10.13 -18.70
CA LEU A 797 8.66 11.22 -18.16
C LEU A 797 9.12 11.63 -16.76
N LEU A 798 9.51 10.70 -15.88
CA LEU A 798 9.93 11.04 -14.52
C LEU A 798 11.33 11.67 -14.47
N ALA A 799 12.23 11.28 -15.38
CA ALA A 799 13.64 11.67 -15.33
C ALA A 799 13.90 13.19 -15.33
N PRO A 800 13.33 14.02 -16.24
CA PRO A 800 13.65 15.45 -16.31
C PRO A 800 13.27 16.20 -15.04
N LEU A 801 12.02 16.00 -14.57
CA LEU A 801 11.51 16.63 -13.36
C LEU A 801 12.30 16.17 -12.13
N SER A 802 12.61 14.88 -12.03
CA SER A 802 13.36 14.32 -10.89
C SER A 802 14.82 14.80 -10.86
N VAL A 803 15.49 14.88 -12.01
CA VAL A 803 16.82 15.52 -12.13
C VAL A 803 16.76 16.97 -11.64
N ALA A 804 15.74 17.73 -12.04
CA ALA A 804 15.57 19.11 -11.59
C ALA A 804 15.30 19.19 -10.07
N MET A 805 14.44 18.32 -9.51
CA MET A 805 14.08 18.27 -8.09
C MET A 805 15.26 17.86 -7.19
N GLY A 806 16.22 17.09 -7.70
CA GLY A 806 17.42 16.68 -6.96
C GLY A 806 18.49 17.75 -6.75
N MET A 807 18.44 18.86 -7.50
CA MET A 807 19.46 19.92 -7.47
C MET A 807 19.31 20.96 -6.34
N PRO A 808 18.12 21.50 -6.02
CA PRO A 808 17.98 22.63 -5.09
C PRO A 808 18.49 22.36 -3.67
N PHE A 809 18.35 21.13 -3.16
CA PHE A 809 18.78 20.79 -1.82
C PHE A 809 20.31 20.93 -1.62
N PRO A 810 21.17 20.24 -2.39
CA PRO A 810 22.63 20.39 -2.28
C PRO A 810 23.11 21.81 -2.64
N LEU A 811 22.44 22.50 -3.57
CA LEU A 811 22.76 23.90 -3.91
C LEU A 811 22.49 24.85 -2.74
N GLY A 812 21.37 24.65 -2.03
CA GLY A 812 21.05 25.40 -0.82
C GLY A 812 22.06 25.16 0.30
N LEU A 813 22.45 23.90 0.52
CA LEU A 813 23.50 23.55 1.48
C LEU A 813 24.84 24.19 1.12
N GLY A 814 25.20 24.23 -0.17
CA GLY A 814 26.41 24.89 -0.65
C GLY A 814 26.48 26.38 -0.31
N ARG A 815 25.34 27.08 -0.31
CA ARG A 815 25.26 28.51 0.07
C ARG A 815 25.48 28.76 1.56
N ILE A 816 25.07 27.83 2.41
CA ILE A 816 25.25 27.92 3.87
C ILE A 816 26.48 27.15 4.38
N ALA A 817 27.23 26.48 3.51
CA ALA A 817 28.36 25.63 3.87
C ALA A 817 29.49 26.36 4.61
N ARG A 818 29.64 27.67 4.39
CA ARG A 818 30.62 28.52 5.09
C ARG A 818 30.17 28.94 6.50
N GLY A 819 28.91 28.73 6.85
CA GLY A 819 28.37 29.02 8.18
C GLY A 819 28.54 27.86 9.17
N ASP A 820 27.90 28.00 10.33
CA ASP A 820 27.88 27.00 11.40
C ASP A 820 27.32 25.64 10.91
N ALA A 821 28.00 24.55 11.26
CA ALA A 821 27.56 23.17 10.98
C ALA A 821 26.13 22.89 11.47
N ARG A 822 25.72 23.55 12.56
CA ARG A 822 24.37 23.46 13.12
C ARG A 822 23.29 23.90 12.13
N LEU A 823 23.59 24.83 11.22
CA LEU A 823 22.64 25.28 10.18
C LEU A 823 22.35 24.19 9.14
N THR A 824 23.32 23.33 8.85
CA THR A 824 23.14 22.19 7.93
C THR A 824 22.22 21.14 8.55
N ALA A 825 22.43 20.82 9.83
CA ALA A 825 21.56 19.92 10.57
C ALA A 825 20.13 20.48 10.71
N TRP A 826 19.99 21.80 10.90
CA TRP A 826 18.69 22.49 10.89
C TRP A 826 17.98 22.37 9.54
N ALA A 827 18.68 22.65 8.45
CA ALA A 827 18.12 22.55 7.09
C ALA A 827 17.58 21.15 6.79
N TRP A 828 18.35 20.11 7.15
CA TRP A 828 17.93 18.71 7.01
C TRP A 828 16.70 18.39 7.87
N GLY A 829 16.70 18.81 9.14
CA GLY A 829 15.59 18.57 10.06
C GLY A 829 14.28 19.24 9.64
N ILE A 830 14.34 20.48 9.16
CA ILE A 830 13.16 21.21 8.65
C ILE A 830 12.63 20.58 7.36
N ASN A 831 13.53 20.24 6.42
CA ASN A 831 13.14 19.56 5.20
C ASN A 831 12.42 18.24 5.53
N GLY A 832 13.04 17.40 6.37
CA GLY A 832 12.46 16.11 6.76
C GLY A 832 11.10 16.28 7.46
N TYR A 833 10.99 17.23 8.39
CA TYR A 833 9.72 17.51 9.07
C TYR A 833 8.62 17.95 8.10
N MET A 834 8.92 18.88 7.19
CA MET A 834 7.93 19.39 6.24
C MET A 834 7.51 18.34 5.22
N SER A 835 8.34 17.35 4.92
CA SER A 835 7.94 16.18 4.13
C SER A 835 6.94 15.29 4.88
N VAL A 836 7.03 15.14 6.21
CA VAL A 836 6.02 14.39 7.01
C VAL A 836 4.69 15.13 7.05
N VAL A 837 4.72 16.44 7.26
CA VAL A 837 3.52 17.27 7.20
C VAL A 837 2.92 17.19 5.78
N GLY A 838 3.80 17.25 4.77
CA GLY A 838 3.42 17.18 3.37
C GLY A 838 2.73 15.88 2.99
N SER A 839 3.17 14.71 3.45
CA SER A 839 2.54 13.43 3.08
C SER A 839 1.08 13.32 3.51
N VAL A 840 0.73 13.83 4.70
CA VAL A 840 -0.67 13.90 5.16
C VAL A 840 -1.44 14.98 4.40
N LEU A 841 -0.79 16.12 4.14
CA LEU A 841 -1.39 17.22 3.41
C LEU A 841 -1.69 16.86 1.95
N THR A 842 -0.84 16.07 1.27
CA THR A 842 -1.07 15.60 -0.10
C THR A 842 -2.43 14.90 -0.21
N ILE A 843 -2.72 13.96 0.69
CA ILE A 843 -3.98 13.21 0.70
C ILE A 843 -5.17 14.16 0.93
N GLY A 844 -5.07 15.05 1.93
CA GLY A 844 -6.14 16.01 2.21
C GLY A 844 -6.40 16.99 1.05
N LEU A 845 -5.34 17.45 0.38
CA LEU A 845 -5.45 18.30 -0.81
C LEU A 845 -5.99 17.52 -2.02
N GLY A 846 -5.61 16.26 -2.20
CA GLY A 846 -6.14 15.38 -3.25
C GLY A 846 -7.63 15.16 -3.09
N ILE A 847 -8.09 14.87 -1.86
CA ILE A 847 -9.52 14.72 -1.56
C ILE A 847 -10.29 16.03 -1.78
N ALA A 848 -9.68 17.19 -1.56
CA ALA A 848 -10.36 18.48 -1.68
C ALA A 848 -10.37 19.03 -3.12
N PHE A 849 -9.27 18.86 -3.84
CA PHE A 849 -9.01 19.59 -5.09
C PHE A 849 -8.56 18.73 -6.27
N GLY A 850 -8.28 17.44 -6.06
CA GLY A 850 -7.71 16.57 -7.09
C GLY A 850 -6.18 16.66 -7.21
N PHE A 851 -5.60 15.67 -7.88
CA PHE A 851 -4.17 15.45 -8.03
C PHE A 851 -3.45 16.52 -8.85
N GLN A 852 -4.01 16.93 -9.99
CA GLN A 852 -3.46 17.98 -10.84
C GLN A 852 -3.26 19.28 -10.05
N MET A 853 -4.27 19.67 -9.26
CA MET A 853 -4.19 20.87 -8.42
C MET A 853 -3.12 20.72 -7.33
N VAL A 854 -2.95 19.53 -6.74
CA VAL A 854 -1.89 19.28 -5.75
C VAL A 854 -0.50 19.47 -6.37
N VAL A 855 -0.28 19.02 -7.61
CA VAL A 855 0.99 19.25 -8.33
C VAL A 855 1.23 20.74 -8.56
N TRP A 856 0.20 21.49 -8.96
CA TRP A 856 0.31 22.96 -9.13
C TRP A 856 0.55 23.68 -7.80
N ILE A 857 -0.07 23.24 -6.71
CA ILE A 857 0.24 23.73 -5.36
C ILE A 857 1.70 23.42 -5.03
N GLY A 858 2.19 22.22 -5.33
CA GLY A 858 3.60 21.84 -5.20
C GLY A 858 4.55 22.76 -5.97
N ALA A 859 4.21 23.10 -7.22
CA ALA A 859 4.94 24.08 -8.03
C ALA A 859 4.93 25.47 -7.36
N GLY A 860 3.79 25.91 -6.82
CA GLY A 860 3.69 27.15 -6.03
C GLY A 860 4.57 27.15 -4.78
N VAL A 861 4.64 26.03 -4.06
CA VAL A 861 5.52 25.82 -2.91
C VAL A 861 6.99 25.94 -3.32
N TYR A 862 7.39 25.39 -4.47
CA TYR A 862 8.74 25.61 -5.03
C TYR A 862 8.97 27.08 -5.42
N GLY A 863 7.93 27.82 -5.81
CA GLY A 863 7.98 29.27 -5.99
C GLY A 863 8.41 30.02 -4.73
N VAL A 864 7.96 29.58 -3.55
CA VAL A 864 8.41 30.14 -2.25
C VAL A 864 9.90 29.86 -2.02
N ALA A 865 10.39 28.67 -2.38
CA ALA A 865 11.83 28.37 -2.35
C ALA A 865 12.61 29.26 -3.31
N LEU A 866 12.10 29.51 -4.52
CA LEU A 866 12.72 30.39 -5.51
C LEU A 866 12.87 31.83 -4.99
N LEU A 867 11.83 32.37 -4.36
CA LEU A 867 11.88 33.72 -3.76
C LEU A 867 12.83 33.79 -2.55
N SER A 868 12.98 32.68 -1.82
CA SER A 868 13.86 32.61 -0.64
C SER A 868 15.32 32.37 -1.00
N ALA A 869 15.61 31.74 -2.15
CA ALA A 869 16.95 31.32 -2.53
C ALA A 869 17.99 32.46 -2.54
N PRO A 870 17.73 33.64 -3.15
CA PRO A 870 18.70 34.73 -3.21
C PRO A 870 19.06 35.28 -1.82
N LEU A 871 18.16 35.13 -0.85
CA LEU A 871 18.32 35.63 0.52
C LEU A 871 19.15 34.70 1.42
N LEU A 872 19.57 33.53 0.91
CA LEU A 872 20.46 32.60 1.61
C LEU A 872 21.92 33.04 1.60
N ALA A 873 22.31 33.94 0.68
CA ALA A 873 23.68 34.43 0.58
C ALA A 873 24.00 35.41 1.72
N ALA A 874 25.17 35.22 2.35
CA ALA A 874 25.65 36.13 3.38
C ALA A 874 25.80 37.56 2.83
N ARG A 875 25.21 38.56 3.50
CA ARG A 875 25.59 39.97 3.29
C ARG A 875 27.09 40.09 3.55
N HIS A 876 27.87 40.40 2.52
CA HIS A 876 29.17 41.01 2.76
C HIS A 876 28.87 42.36 3.41
N GLY A 877 29.37 42.56 4.63
CA GLY A 877 29.42 43.91 5.19
C GLY A 877 30.12 44.80 4.19
N GLY A 878 29.42 45.81 3.67
CA GLY A 878 30.05 46.86 2.89
C GLY A 878 31.00 47.61 3.82
N GLY A 879 32.28 47.56 3.50
CA GLY A 879 33.34 48.23 4.23
C GLY A 879 34.68 47.65 3.80
N ASP A 880 35.30 48.26 2.78
CA ASP A 880 36.73 48.12 2.52
C ASP A 880 37.48 48.54 3.80
N GLY A 881 37.97 47.56 4.54
CA GLY A 881 38.77 47.77 5.75
C GLY A 881 39.46 46.47 6.09
N GLU A 882 40.79 46.46 5.94
CA GLU A 882 41.68 45.39 6.34
C GLU A 882 41.33 44.91 7.77
N VAL A 883 40.85 43.68 7.89
CA VAL A 883 40.75 42.97 9.17
C VAL A 883 42.02 42.15 9.29
N GLU A 884 42.85 42.48 10.27
CA GLU A 884 44.03 41.70 10.68
C GLU A 884 43.64 40.23 10.94
N PRO A 885 44.55 39.26 10.67
CA PRO A 885 44.25 37.87 10.90
C PRO A 885 44.10 37.59 12.40
N GLU A 886 42.88 37.23 12.82
CA GLU A 886 42.66 36.57 14.11
C GLU A 886 43.49 35.26 14.19
N PRO A 887 43.96 34.88 15.39
CA PRO A 887 44.90 33.79 15.57
C PRO A 887 44.27 32.46 15.16
N GLU A 888 45.07 31.62 14.49
CA GLU A 888 44.74 30.27 14.04
C GLU A 888 43.81 29.53 15.02
N ALA A 889 42.51 29.46 14.68
CA ALA A 889 41.65 28.41 15.22
C ALA A 889 42.24 27.08 14.76
N VAL A 890 42.71 26.31 15.73
CA VAL A 890 43.39 25.02 15.61
C VAL A 890 42.73 24.16 14.52
N VAL A 891 43.34 24.18 13.33
CA VAL A 891 43.08 23.17 12.29
C VAL A 891 43.74 21.90 12.82
N ASP A 892 42.91 21.04 13.41
CA ASP A 892 43.35 19.73 13.90
C ASP A 892 43.95 18.93 12.73
N ARG A 893 45.24 18.59 12.88
CA ARG A 893 46.04 17.86 11.89
C ARG A 893 45.54 16.42 11.70
N SER A 894 44.59 15.95 12.50
CA SER A 894 43.96 14.63 12.37
C SER A 894 43.12 14.47 11.09
N LEU A 895 42.54 15.55 10.54
CA LEU A 895 41.74 15.52 9.31
C LEU A 895 42.59 15.54 8.02
N LEU A 896 43.85 16.03 8.10
CA LEU A 896 44.79 16.05 6.96
C LEU A 896 45.59 14.75 6.84
N ALA A 897 45.74 14.00 7.94
CA ALA A 897 46.49 12.74 7.99
C ALA A 897 45.80 11.58 7.22
N GLU A 898 44.54 11.72 6.81
CA GLU A 898 43.80 10.71 6.03
C GLU A 898 44.19 10.69 4.52
N SER A 899 45.10 11.56 4.06
CA SER A 899 45.45 11.72 2.64
C SER A 899 46.84 11.23 2.22
N ALA A 900 47.66 10.71 3.14
CA ALA A 900 49.00 10.25 2.80
C ALA A 900 48.98 8.77 2.34
N GLU A 901 49.06 8.55 1.02
CA GLU A 901 49.48 7.27 0.46
C GLU A 901 50.90 6.93 0.96
N PRO A 902 51.20 5.67 1.32
CA PRO A 902 52.56 5.30 1.66
C PRO A 902 53.38 5.21 0.36
N SER A 903 54.20 6.24 0.09
CA SER A 903 55.23 6.17 -0.94
C SER A 903 56.24 5.07 -0.58
N ALA A 904 56.51 4.19 -1.54
CA ALA A 904 57.45 3.10 -1.45
C ALA A 904 58.86 3.53 -1.00
N SER A 905 59.43 2.79 -0.06
CA SER A 905 60.86 2.46 0.02
C SER A 905 61.03 1.13 0.74
#